data_AF-A0A2Z6RM77-F1
#
_entry.id   AF-A0A2Z6RM77-F1
#
_cell.length_a   1.000
_cell.length_b   1.000
_cell.length_c   1.000
_cell.angle_alpha   90.00
_cell.angle_beta   90.00
_cell.angle_gamma   90.00
#
_symmetry.space_group_name_H-M   'P 1'
#
loop_
_entity.id
_entity.type
_entity.pdbx_description
1 polymer ?
#
loop_
_entity_poly.entity_id
_entity_poly.type
_entity_poly.pdbx_seq_one_letter_code
_entity_poly.pdbx_strand_id
1 'polypeptide(L)'
;MESIDFESFVAGEKIIAENFTNWTSGNELIDNFIQKRQLEIKNNEVVFEWIPYSRLIITKEAEDNCLATAIWDEGPLSYDAVWCRKSYCKVTLRFLYDSQNITDEFINKIESYGANYGMSQNPDTKIYILVFDDKYSDCYCRKCGNKYKIQYTKWCEPCQMNYLKNNFTNWTSGNEKIDNFIQEKQLKYNGSGVVFEWILYDELIGIKELGDNCLTTAIWEDGPLHYDKNENEWIRTSCKQVFLRFFCSSQNITDDFINKIESYLSDYRRYYYGISQNPDTKVYILVFDDEYSDCYCEKCGNKYGVQQNKWCKPCQINNITNRTSGNKKIDNFIREEQLKFGYNTVFEWIPYNEFIEIKELGKDSIAIWKNGPLCYNANNEKLIRESYKIVYLKNLYNSPDITDGFLNMIETFLKNGRGYGISQNSNSDTKVYILVFDDKFLDDCCINCGIKYYKYYNIYNLEVKWCKPCQINYLKDNFTNWTSGNEKIDEIIQKIQLNINNHDDVIFEWIPYNEFIEINEMDRENGFDTAIWKMGPLFYNIEEERLMRISYKKYEKVCLKYLHNSQNITDEFLNQVESYLKRNNGYGLSQNPDTKDYIFVYDNNYFEEYCEKCGDRYKNDDEKWCKPCHVNHLKNNFMNWTSGNSKIDEFVQRLQLKINKHNDVIFEWIPYNEFISIKETRNDLATAIWKEGPLCYNKIERKYKRRLNEKVLLKYLNDSQNINYIILNKIANSFGEDYGLSQNPTTKDFILVLQLKHHCQYCGEKYNNEFEMINKRCILCQANHENDEINDFVKEMRLKADLNSVVVFQWIPYDQFNDIKEIGKGGFSTVYSAVWDGSLYNENVILKCIHNSRNFLDKFLNKVKAYSNQMVDNIFKLYGISQNSDTKDYIIVLENAKYRNFNNYLNYLDENNESFTWKERLNLLVDIIYKLYKIHQYKMIHRNLHIGNILLSKDKIVISDIGLYGKIDDMDETNIYGVMPYVAPEVLKGKLYTKAADIYSFSMIMYFIATGRQPFADCAHDDVLALNICNGIRPKINEKIAPKCYVDLMKKCWDSNPDNRPNSIKIKEMIYLFYKSLEHTGDCQKTEQHCEDCKIRKQFEETNDHERNPLSIINNQSTIHTQAIYTSRLLNPFTINLSKCDN
;
A
#
# COMPACT_ATOMS: atom_id res chain seq x y z
N MET A 1 -7.17 -15.29 -27.37
CA MET A 1 -7.05 -16.74 -27.50
C MET A 1 -6.01 -17.02 -28.57
N GLU A 2 -4.89 -17.57 -28.09
CA GLU A 2 -3.83 -18.37 -28.73
C GLU A 2 -3.23 -17.96 -30.10
N SER A 3 -1.95 -17.60 -30.09
CA SER A 3 -0.89 -18.42 -30.71
C SER A 3 0.46 -18.04 -30.10
N ILE A 4 0.89 -18.90 -29.18
CA ILE A 4 2.18 -18.91 -28.51
C ILE A 4 3.21 -19.61 -29.42
N ASP A 5 4.42 -19.08 -29.31
CA ASP A 5 5.71 -19.44 -29.87
C ASP A 5 6.03 -20.95 -29.90
N PHE A 6 5.89 -21.59 -31.07
CA PHE A 6 6.04 -23.05 -31.25
C PHE A 6 7.51 -23.51 -31.33
N GLU A 7 8.48 -22.62 -31.61
CA GLU A 7 9.90 -23.01 -31.72
C GLU A 7 10.66 -22.97 -30.38
N SER A 8 10.29 -22.06 -29.46
CA SER A 8 10.82 -22.07 -28.09
C SER A 8 10.19 -23.16 -27.22
N PHE A 9 8.92 -23.51 -27.49
CA PHE A 9 8.28 -24.67 -26.89
C PHE A 9 8.97 -25.98 -27.29
N VAL A 10 9.37 -26.15 -28.57
CA VAL A 10 10.11 -27.35 -29.01
C VAL A 10 11.51 -27.44 -28.40
N ALA A 11 12.20 -26.31 -28.15
CA ALA A 11 13.46 -26.31 -27.39
C ALA A 11 13.25 -26.64 -25.90
N GLY A 12 12.13 -26.19 -25.33
CA GLY A 12 11.66 -26.55 -23.99
C GLY A 12 11.29 -28.02 -23.85
N GLU A 13 10.48 -28.55 -24.75
CA GLU A 13 10.14 -29.96 -24.86
C GLU A 13 11.40 -30.80 -25.08
N LYS A 14 12.40 -30.30 -25.81
CA LYS A 14 13.68 -31.00 -25.98
C LYS A 14 14.53 -30.98 -24.71
N ILE A 15 14.59 -29.88 -23.96
CA ILE A 15 15.28 -29.81 -22.65
C ILE A 15 14.56 -30.65 -21.59
N ILE A 16 13.22 -30.64 -21.57
CA ILE A 16 12.39 -31.49 -20.71
C ILE A 16 12.56 -32.96 -21.14
N ALA A 17 12.59 -33.25 -22.44
CA ALA A 17 12.79 -34.60 -22.98
C ALA A 17 14.19 -35.16 -22.71
N GLU A 18 15.23 -34.33 -22.84
CA GLU A 18 16.62 -34.68 -22.54
C GLU A 18 16.86 -34.84 -21.02
N ASN A 19 16.10 -34.14 -20.17
CA ASN A 19 16.18 -34.25 -18.71
C ASN A 19 15.19 -35.24 -18.05
N PHE A 20 14.28 -35.89 -18.80
CA PHE A 20 13.40 -36.94 -18.25
C PHE A 20 14.18 -38.06 -17.54
N THR A 21 15.41 -38.33 -17.99
CA THR A 21 16.29 -39.34 -17.36
C THR A 21 16.91 -38.88 -16.03
N ASN A 22 16.93 -37.57 -15.76
CA ASN A 22 17.54 -36.97 -14.57
C ASN A 22 16.52 -36.56 -13.48
N TRP A 23 15.23 -36.52 -13.80
CA TRP A 23 14.15 -36.08 -12.89
C TRP A 23 13.19 -37.22 -12.50
N THR A 24 13.74 -38.37 -12.12
CA THR A 24 12.95 -39.49 -11.59
C THR A 24 12.94 -39.50 -10.06
N SER A 25 11.74 -39.69 -9.50
CA SER A 25 11.53 -39.98 -8.09
C SER A 25 11.80 -41.44 -7.73
N GLY A 26 11.93 -42.31 -8.74
CA GLY A 26 11.96 -43.76 -8.58
C GLY A 26 10.56 -44.37 -8.33
N ASN A 27 9.48 -43.60 -8.45
CA ASN A 27 8.11 -44.07 -8.37
C ASN A 27 7.31 -43.71 -9.62
N GLU A 28 6.73 -44.71 -10.29
CA GLU A 28 6.04 -44.55 -11.57
C GLU A 28 4.86 -43.57 -11.52
N LEU A 29 4.05 -43.58 -10.45
CA LEU A 29 2.89 -42.69 -10.33
C LEU A 29 3.30 -41.22 -10.13
N ILE A 30 4.36 -40.98 -9.36
CA ILE A 30 4.91 -39.63 -9.14
C ILE A 30 5.60 -39.11 -10.41
N ASP A 31 6.37 -39.98 -11.08
CA ASP A 31 7.04 -39.62 -12.34
C ASP A 31 6.02 -39.29 -13.43
N ASN A 32 4.95 -40.09 -13.55
CA ASN A 32 3.83 -39.80 -14.46
C ASN A 32 3.13 -38.48 -14.13
N PHE A 33 2.95 -38.16 -12.84
CA PHE A 33 2.39 -36.88 -12.41
C PHE A 33 3.29 -35.69 -12.76
N ILE A 34 4.60 -35.80 -12.51
CA ILE A 34 5.60 -34.77 -12.87
C ILE A 34 5.60 -34.56 -14.38
N GLN A 35 5.63 -35.63 -15.17
CA GLN A 35 5.57 -35.58 -16.64
C GLN A 35 4.29 -34.90 -17.13
N LYS A 36 3.13 -35.27 -16.58
CA LYS A 36 1.84 -34.63 -16.91
C LYS A 36 1.91 -33.11 -16.68
N ARG A 37 2.44 -32.67 -15.53
CA ARG A 37 2.58 -31.24 -15.18
C ARG A 37 3.56 -30.51 -16.11
N GLN A 38 4.63 -31.18 -16.54
CA GLN A 38 5.60 -30.61 -17.48
C GLN A 38 5.02 -30.41 -18.89
N LEU A 39 4.12 -31.30 -19.32
CA LEU A 39 3.41 -31.18 -20.61
C LEU A 39 2.34 -30.08 -20.61
N GLU A 40 1.92 -29.59 -19.44
CA GLU A 40 0.88 -28.56 -19.29
C GLU A 40 1.42 -27.11 -19.27
N ILE A 41 2.75 -26.93 -19.27
CA ILE A 41 3.44 -25.64 -19.12
C ILE A 41 3.06 -24.68 -20.27
N LYS A 42 2.72 -23.43 -19.94
CA LYS A 42 2.50 -22.34 -20.91
C LYS A 42 3.61 -21.27 -20.83
N ASN A 43 3.66 -20.34 -21.78
CA ASN A 43 4.65 -19.25 -21.78
C ASN A 43 4.67 -18.49 -20.44
N ASN A 44 5.87 -18.25 -19.90
CA ASN A 44 6.16 -17.57 -18.63
C ASN A 44 5.82 -18.37 -17.36
N GLU A 45 5.68 -19.70 -17.45
CA GLU A 45 5.50 -20.58 -16.29
C GLU A 45 6.80 -21.32 -15.90
N VAL A 46 6.87 -21.75 -14.64
CA VAL A 46 8.01 -22.48 -14.06
C VAL A 46 7.84 -23.98 -14.30
N VAL A 47 8.93 -24.69 -14.60
CA VAL A 47 8.91 -26.14 -14.78
C VAL A 47 8.71 -26.83 -13.45
N PHE A 48 7.72 -27.72 -13.40
CA PHE A 48 7.53 -28.60 -12.26
C PHE A 48 8.55 -29.74 -12.35
N GLU A 49 9.49 -29.83 -11.40
CA GLU A 49 10.59 -30.82 -11.48
C GLU A 49 10.72 -31.70 -10.23
N TRP A 50 11.42 -32.82 -10.38
CA TRP A 50 11.92 -33.58 -9.24
C TRP A 50 13.20 -32.92 -8.72
N ILE A 51 13.18 -32.55 -7.45
CA ILE A 51 14.24 -31.80 -6.78
C ILE A 51 14.94 -32.77 -5.82
N PRO A 52 16.24 -33.06 -6.01
CA PRO A 52 16.99 -33.86 -5.06
C PRO A 52 17.00 -33.19 -3.69
N TYR A 53 16.66 -33.91 -2.63
CA TYR A 53 16.54 -33.34 -1.28
C TYR A 53 17.81 -32.63 -0.79
N SER A 54 18.99 -33.10 -1.20
CA SER A 54 20.29 -32.47 -0.88
C SER A 54 20.46 -31.05 -1.43
N ARG A 55 19.63 -30.64 -2.39
CA ARG A 55 19.60 -29.30 -2.99
C ARG A 55 18.76 -28.30 -2.20
N LEU A 56 17.99 -28.78 -1.21
CA LEU A 56 17.14 -27.98 -0.34
C LEU A 56 17.84 -27.75 1.00
N ILE A 57 18.42 -26.58 1.20
CA ILE A 57 19.01 -26.16 2.46
C ILE A 57 17.90 -25.63 3.37
N ILE A 58 17.43 -26.44 4.31
CA ILE A 58 16.35 -26.06 5.22
C ILE A 58 16.85 -24.98 6.19
N THR A 59 16.17 -23.83 6.21
CA THR A 59 16.60 -22.65 6.99
C THR A 59 15.84 -22.48 8.30
N LYS A 60 14.65 -23.08 8.41
CA LYS A 60 13.82 -23.11 9.62
C LYS A 60 13.04 -24.42 9.62
N GLU A 61 13.46 -25.34 10.48
CA GLU A 61 12.73 -26.56 10.80
C GLU A 61 11.90 -26.33 12.05
N ALA A 62 10.73 -26.97 12.14
CA ALA A 62 9.95 -27.01 13.36
C ALA A 62 9.38 -28.41 13.50
N GLU A 63 9.53 -28.97 14.69
CA GLU A 63 9.24 -30.37 15.03
C GLU A 63 7.76 -30.77 14.79
N ASP A 64 6.84 -29.80 14.59
CA ASP A 64 5.39 -30.03 14.43
C ASP A 64 4.73 -29.32 13.22
N ASN A 65 5.47 -28.75 12.26
CA ASN A 65 4.88 -27.91 11.19
C ASN A 65 4.73 -28.62 9.83
N CYS A 66 3.58 -28.42 9.16
CA CYS A 66 3.34 -28.89 7.78
C CYS A 66 4.14 -28.12 6.72
N LEU A 67 4.53 -26.87 6.98
CA LEU A 67 5.33 -26.06 6.06
C LEU A 67 6.70 -25.68 6.66
N ALA A 68 7.75 -25.71 5.85
CA ALA A 68 9.07 -25.18 6.19
C ALA A 68 9.58 -24.22 5.11
N THR A 69 10.68 -23.52 5.41
CA THR A 69 11.35 -22.65 4.44
C THR A 69 12.74 -23.18 4.17
N ALA A 70 13.09 -23.30 2.90
CA ALA A 70 14.41 -23.73 2.45
C ALA A 70 14.98 -22.75 1.42
N ILE A 71 16.29 -22.81 1.26
CA ILE A 71 16.99 -22.25 0.11
C ILE A 71 17.24 -23.40 -0.84
N TRP A 72 16.72 -23.29 -2.05
CA TRP A 72 17.05 -24.18 -3.15
C TRP A 72 18.24 -23.63 -3.90
N ASP A 73 19.37 -24.33 -3.85
CA ASP A 73 20.65 -23.89 -4.40
C ASP A 73 20.63 -23.64 -5.92
N GLU A 74 20.05 -24.54 -6.71
CA GLU A 74 19.92 -24.41 -8.16
C GLU A 74 18.74 -23.51 -8.54
N GLY A 75 17.66 -23.58 -7.76
CA GLY A 75 16.44 -22.81 -7.97
C GLY A 75 15.58 -23.26 -9.15
N PRO A 76 14.36 -22.71 -9.26
CA PRO A 76 13.38 -23.13 -10.26
C PRO A 76 13.86 -22.85 -11.68
N LEU A 77 13.63 -23.81 -12.58
CA LEU A 77 13.81 -23.62 -14.02
C LEU A 77 12.57 -22.91 -14.59
N SER A 78 12.76 -21.73 -15.18
CA SER A 78 11.68 -20.96 -15.80
C SER A 78 12.06 -20.46 -17.19
N TYR A 79 11.04 -20.26 -18.02
CA TYR A 79 11.22 -19.70 -19.36
C TYR A 79 10.78 -18.23 -19.37
N ASP A 80 11.75 -17.31 -19.49
CA ASP A 80 11.54 -15.88 -19.72
C ASP A 80 12.46 -15.45 -20.87
N ALA A 81 11.98 -15.62 -22.10
CA ALA A 81 12.72 -15.52 -23.37
C ALA A 81 13.91 -16.50 -23.57
N VAL A 82 14.54 -16.98 -22.49
CA VAL A 82 15.52 -18.06 -22.44
C VAL A 82 15.30 -18.93 -21.19
N TRP A 83 15.70 -20.20 -21.26
CA TRP A 83 15.70 -21.10 -20.11
C TRP A 83 16.73 -20.64 -19.09
N CYS A 84 16.29 -20.27 -17.88
CA CYS A 84 17.16 -19.85 -16.80
C CYS A 84 16.75 -20.46 -15.46
N ARG A 85 17.73 -20.63 -14.57
CA ARG A 85 17.50 -21.02 -13.18
C ARG A 85 17.81 -19.84 -12.26
N LYS A 86 16.92 -19.56 -11.33
CA LYS A 86 17.15 -18.54 -10.30
C LYS A 86 17.83 -19.18 -9.09
N SER A 87 19.14 -19.31 -9.11
CA SER A 87 19.90 -19.98 -8.03
C SER A 87 19.70 -19.33 -6.66
N TYR A 88 19.79 -20.14 -5.61
CA TYR A 88 19.55 -19.76 -4.21
C TYR A 88 18.16 -19.17 -3.95
N CYS A 89 17.14 -19.70 -4.62
CA CYS A 89 15.77 -19.30 -4.39
C CYS A 89 15.29 -19.72 -3.01
N LYS A 90 14.69 -18.78 -2.28
CA LYS A 90 13.89 -19.10 -1.11
C LYS A 90 12.62 -19.80 -1.58
N VAL A 91 12.30 -20.93 -0.97
CA VAL A 91 11.14 -21.75 -1.31
C VAL A 91 10.38 -22.16 -0.04
N THR A 92 9.08 -22.39 -0.20
CA THR A 92 8.25 -23.00 0.85
C THR A 92 8.13 -24.49 0.58
N LEU A 93 8.47 -25.31 1.58
CA LEU A 93 8.35 -26.76 1.55
C LEU A 93 7.06 -27.18 2.24
N ARG A 94 6.29 -28.11 1.68
CA ARG A 94 5.14 -28.75 2.32
C ARG A 94 5.38 -30.24 2.47
N PHE A 95 5.44 -30.72 3.71
CA PHE A 95 5.63 -32.13 4.00
C PHE A 95 4.31 -32.90 3.93
N LEU A 96 4.31 -34.03 3.23
CA LEU A 96 3.15 -34.90 3.05
C LEU A 96 3.26 -36.12 3.97
N TYR A 97 2.95 -35.93 5.25
CA TYR A 97 3.10 -36.99 6.27
C TYR A 97 2.23 -38.24 6.01
N ASP A 98 1.13 -38.12 5.25
CA ASP A 98 0.27 -39.24 4.86
C ASP A 98 0.83 -40.05 3.65
N SER A 99 2.06 -39.81 3.21
CA SER A 99 2.61 -40.32 1.95
C SER A 99 3.05 -41.80 1.95
N GLN A 100 2.61 -42.59 2.93
CA GLN A 100 3.02 -44.00 3.06
C GLN A 100 2.44 -44.91 1.97
N ASN A 101 1.34 -44.52 1.30
CA ASN A 101 0.79 -45.22 0.13
C ASN A 101 0.51 -44.22 -1.00
N ILE A 102 1.25 -44.32 -2.10
CA ILE A 102 1.02 -43.50 -3.29
C ILE A 102 -0.12 -44.14 -4.09
N THR A 103 -1.28 -43.49 -4.08
CA THR A 103 -2.50 -43.88 -4.80
C THR A 103 -2.97 -42.74 -5.71
N ASP A 104 -3.91 -43.00 -6.60
CA ASP A 104 -4.54 -41.92 -7.41
C ASP A 104 -5.20 -40.85 -6.51
N GLU A 105 -5.71 -41.24 -5.34
CA GLU A 105 -6.24 -40.30 -4.34
C GLU A 105 -5.15 -39.38 -3.79
N PHE A 106 -3.95 -39.91 -3.54
CA PHE A 106 -2.79 -39.12 -3.13
C PHE A 106 -2.35 -38.12 -4.22
N ILE A 107 -2.36 -38.54 -5.49
CA ILE A 107 -2.07 -37.67 -6.64
C ILE A 107 -3.11 -36.55 -6.77
N ASN A 108 -4.40 -36.88 -6.69
CA ASN A 108 -5.48 -35.88 -6.71
C ASN A 108 -5.35 -34.87 -5.55
N LYS A 109 -4.94 -35.33 -4.36
CA LYS A 109 -4.66 -34.49 -3.20
C LYS A 109 -3.49 -33.53 -3.48
N ILE A 110 -2.41 -34.01 -4.10
CA ILE A 110 -1.28 -33.16 -4.52
C ILE A 110 -1.71 -32.11 -5.55
N GLU A 111 -2.46 -32.52 -6.57
CA GLU A 111 -2.94 -31.64 -7.66
C GLU A 111 -3.80 -30.50 -7.10
N SER A 112 -4.62 -30.78 -6.08
CA SER A 112 -5.45 -29.78 -5.40
C SER A 112 -4.65 -28.66 -4.68
N TYR A 113 -3.38 -28.91 -4.33
CA TYR A 113 -2.54 -27.90 -3.66
C TYR A 113 -1.94 -26.86 -4.59
N GLY A 114 -1.88 -27.13 -5.91
CA GLY A 114 -1.40 -26.19 -6.93
C GLY A 114 0.09 -25.84 -6.78
N ALA A 115 0.96 -26.85 -6.55
CA ALA A 115 2.39 -26.62 -6.43
C ALA A 115 3.02 -26.15 -7.77
N ASN A 116 3.94 -25.19 -7.65
CA ASN A 116 4.47 -24.44 -8.81
C ASN A 116 5.88 -24.85 -9.23
N TYR A 117 6.70 -25.38 -8.32
CA TYR A 117 8.13 -25.59 -8.60
C TYR A 117 8.53 -27.06 -8.69
N GLY A 118 7.99 -27.94 -7.83
CA GLY A 118 8.35 -29.34 -7.93
C GLY A 118 8.05 -30.19 -6.71
N MET A 119 8.64 -31.39 -6.70
CA MET A 119 8.56 -32.37 -5.63
C MET A 119 9.95 -32.85 -5.22
N SER A 120 10.09 -33.20 -3.96
CA SER A 120 11.27 -33.85 -3.39
C SER A 120 10.81 -34.99 -2.48
N GLN A 121 11.73 -35.85 -2.05
CA GLN A 121 11.47 -36.80 -0.97
C GLN A 121 12.62 -36.77 0.02
N ASN A 122 12.30 -36.69 1.32
CA ASN A 122 13.31 -36.82 2.35
C ASN A 122 13.89 -38.26 2.31
N PRO A 123 15.21 -38.43 2.15
CA PRO A 123 15.82 -39.75 1.98
C PRO A 123 15.74 -40.62 3.24
N ASP A 124 15.64 -40.01 4.42
CA ASP A 124 15.61 -40.69 5.72
C ASP A 124 14.18 -41.09 6.11
N THR A 125 13.25 -40.14 6.05
CA THR A 125 11.85 -40.37 6.47
C THR A 125 10.95 -40.92 5.36
N LYS A 126 11.41 -40.89 4.11
CA LYS A 126 10.65 -41.22 2.89
C LYS A 126 9.41 -40.36 2.65
N ILE A 127 9.24 -39.27 3.43
CA ILE A 127 8.13 -38.33 3.27
C ILE A 127 8.33 -37.52 1.99
N TYR A 128 7.29 -37.50 1.14
CA TYR A 128 7.26 -36.61 -0.02
C TYR A 128 7.02 -35.16 0.38
N ILE A 129 7.65 -34.25 -0.35
CA ILE A 129 7.67 -32.81 -0.08
C ILE A 129 7.28 -32.09 -1.37
N LEU A 130 6.29 -31.20 -1.29
CA LEU A 130 5.97 -30.27 -2.37
C LEU A 130 6.76 -28.97 -2.19
N VAL A 131 7.26 -28.42 -3.29
CA VAL A 131 8.08 -27.21 -3.32
C VAL A 131 7.29 -26.09 -3.99
N PHE A 132 7.16 -24.95 -3.29
CA PHE A 132 6.41 -23.77 -3.71
C PHE A 132 7.28 -22.51 -3.67
N ASP A 133 6.79 -21.45 -4.33
CA ASP A 133 7.26 -20.08 -4.20
C ASP A 133 7.27 -19.61 -2.72
N ASP A 134 8.15 -18.67 -2.38
CA ASP A 134 8.29 -18.19 -0.99
C ASP A 134 7.03 -17.49 -0.46
N LYS A 135 6.23 -16.89 -1.35
CA LYS A 135 4.95 -16.26 -1.01
C LYS A 135 3.84 -17.26 -0.72
N TYR A 136 4.04 -18.56 -0.97
CA TYR A 136 3.04 -19.58 -0.64
C TYR A 136 2.72 -19.58 0.86
N SER A 137 3.74 -19.38 1.71
CA SER A 137 3.55 -19.31 3.16
C SER A 137 2.74 -18.09 3.64
N ASP A 138 2.46 -17.10 2.78
CA ASP A 138 1.57 -15.97 3.09
C ASP A 138 0.08 -16.32 2.91
N CYS A 139 -0.23 -17.30 2.06
CA CYS A 139 -1.60 -17.72 1.77
C CYS A 139 -2.04 -18.95 2.59
N TYR A 140 -1.10 -19.66 3.21
CA TYR A 140 -1.34 -20.94 3.86
C TYR A 140 -0.73 -21.01 5.26
N CYS A 141 -1.43 -21.67 6.17
CA CYS A 141 -1.01 -21.86 7.55
C CYS A 141 0.27 -22.70 7.64
N ARG A 142 1.29 -22.21 8.36
CA ARG A 142 2.54 -22.95 8.55
C ARG A 142 2.39 -24.23 9.38
N LYS A 143 1.42 -24.25 10.31
CA LYS A 143 1.17 -25.39 11.20
C LYS A 143 0.49 -26.54 10.48
N CYS A 144 -0.67 -26.30 9.86
CA CYS A 144 -1.48 -27.37 9.23
C CYS A 144 -1.51 -27.35 7.69
N GLY A 145 -0.95 -26.34 7.04
CA GLY A 145 -0.98 -26.21 5.57
C GLY A 145 -2.34 -25.85 4.97
N ASN A 146 -3.35 -25.47 5.76
CA ASN A 146 -4.64 -25.02 5.24
C ASN A 146 -4.58 -23.58 4.72
N LYS A 147 -5.34 -23.30 3.66
CA LYS A 147 -5.42 -21.95 3.06
C LYS A 147 -6.13 -20.99 4.02
N TYR A 148 -5.58 -19.79 4.19
CA TYR A 148 -6.25 -18.73 4.95
C TYR A 148 -7.52 -18.27 4.19
N LYS A 149 -8.64 -18.15 4.90
CA LYS A 149 -9.88 -17.58 4.33
C LYS A 149 -9.69 -16.12 3.90
N ILE A 150 -8.84 -15.40 4.61
CA ILE A 150 -8.53 -13.99 4.41
C ILE A 150 -7.01 -13.81 4.54
N GLN A 151 -6.34 -13.42 3.46
CA GLN A 151 -4.87 -13.41 3.38
C GLN A 151 -4.21 -12.41 4.36
N TYR A 152 -4.79 -11.22 4.54
CA TYR A 152 -4.23 -10.19 5.42
C TYR A 152 -4.32 -10.50 6.92
N THR A 153 -5.18 -11.44 7.35
CA THR A 153 -5.29 -11.79 8.76
C THR A 153 -4.36 -12.92 9.19
N LYS A 154 -3.84 -13.71 8.24
CA LYS A 154 -3.06 -14.94 8.49
C LYS A 154 -3.70 -15.86 9.56
N TRP A 155 -5.02 -15.82 9.67
CA TRP A 155 -5.78 -16.56 10.68
C TRP A 155 -6.20 -17.93 10.16
N CYS A 156 -5.74 -18.99 10.84
CA CYS A 156 -6.08 -20.37 10.51
C CYS A 156 -7.09 -20.95 11.49
N GLU A 157 -8.38 -20.83 11.18
CA GLU A 157 -9.46 -21.32 12.06
C GLU A 157 -9.20 -22.71 12.67
N PRO A 158 -8.81 -23.78 11.93
CA PRO A 158 -8.55 -25.09 12.54
C PRO A 158 -7.43 -25.12 13.60
N CYS A 159 -6.29 -24.48 13.33
CA CYS A 159 -5.14 -24.47 14.25
C CYS A 159 -5.43 -23.65 15.51
N GLN A 160 -6.08 -22.51 15.32
CA GLN A 160 -6.40 -21.59 16.41
C GLN A 160 -7.52 -22.17 17.28
N MET A 161 -8.54 -22.79 16.67
CA MET A 161 -9.59 -23.49 17.41
C MET A 161 -9.05 -24.71 18.15
N ASN A 162 -8.14 -25.49 17.56
CA ASN A 162 -7.51 -26.60 18.28
C ASN A 162 -6.66 -26.11 19.46
N TYR A 163 -5.89 -25.02 19.29
CA TYR A 163 -5.16 -24.43 20.41
C TYR A 163 -6.09 -24.02 21.55
N LEU A 164 -7.20 -23.31 21.25
CA LEU A 164 -8.14 -22.88 22.28
C LEU A 164 -8.81 -24.08 22.97
N LYS A 165 -9.29 -25.06 22.19
CA LYS A 165 -9.90 -26.31 22.72
C LYS A 165 -8.96 -27.10 23.62
N ASN A 166 -7.70 -27.24 23.22
CA ASN A 166 -6.69 -27.94 24.04
C ASN A 166 -6.39 -27.21 25.35
N ASN A 167 -6.62 -25.90 25.40
CA ASN A 167 -6.43 -25.09 26.60
C ASN A 167 -7.70 -25.00 27.49
N PHE A 168 -8.85 -25.55 27.08
CA PHE A 168 -10.07 -25.54 27.92
C PHE A 168 -9.88 -26.26 29.26
N THR A 169 -8.95 -27.22 29.33
CA THR A 169 -8.63 -27.94 30.57
C THR A 169 -7.63 -27.20 31.47
N ASN A 170 -7.02 -26.10 31.00
CA ASN A 170 -5.94 -25.40 31.71
C ASN A 170 -6.46 -24.37 32.72
N TRP A 171 -7.74 -24.05 32.69
CA TRP A 171 -8.40 -23.16 33.63
C TRP A 171 -9.82 -23.66 33.91
N THR A 172 -10.36 -23.30 35.07
CA THR A 172 -11.79 -23.47 35.41
C THR A 172 -12.18 -22.36 36.37
N SER A 173 -13.40 -21.85 36.22
CA SER A 173 -14.01 -20.94 37.20
C SER A 173 -14.55 -21.67 38.44
N GLY A 174 -14.60 -23.01 38.41
CA GLY A 174 -15.36 -23.80 39.38
C GLY A 174 -16.88 -23.77 39.16
N ASN A 175 -17.37 -23.12 38.09
CA ASN A 175 -18.78 -23.10 37.70
C ASN A 175 -18.99 -23.49 36.23
N GLU A 176 -19.70 -24.59 36.01
CA GLU A 176 -19.93 -25.15 34.67
C GLU A 176 -20.62 -24.17 33.70
N LYS A 177 -21.54 -23.32 34.18
CA LYS A 177 -22.21 -22.34 33.31
C LYS A 177 -21.26 -21.25 32.81
N ILE A 178 -20.31 -20.82 33.65
CA ILE A 178 -19.31 -19.80 33.26
C ILE A 178 -18.24 -20.40 32.36
N ASP A 179 -17.80 -21.62 32.67
CA ASP A 179 -16.84 -22.34 31.85
C ASP A 179 -17.41 -22.55 30.43
N ASN A 180 -18.66 -23.02 30.32
CA ASN A 180 -19.36 -23.17 29.04
C ASN A 180 -19.51 -21.82 28.31
N PHE A 181 -19.87 -20.75 29.03
CA PHE A 181 -20.00 -19.42 28.45
C PHE A 181 -18.70 -18.88 27.86
N ILE A 182 -17.59 -18.98 28.60
CA ILE A 182 -16.27 -18.52 28.13
C ILE A 182 -15.83 -19.39 26.95
N GLN A 183 -15.99 -20.71 27.01
CA GLN A 183 -15.69 -21.61 25.90
C GLN A 183 -16.49 -21.25 24.64
N GLU A 184 -17.79 -20.95 24.76
CA GLU A 184 -18.60 -20.48 23.62
C GLU A 184 -18.07 -19.18 22.99
N LYS A 185 -17.60 -18.22 23.81
CA LYS A 185 -16.98 -16.99 23.29
C LYS A 185 -15.64 -17.28 22.61
N GLN A 186 -14.83 -18.16 23.17
CA GLN A 186 -13.56 -18.59 22.57
C GLN A 186 -13.78 -19.32 21.23
N LEU A 187 -14.82 -20.15 21.12
CA LEU A 187 -15.20 -20.83 19.88
C LEU A 187 -15.74 -19.89 18.78
N LYS A 188 -16.22 -18.70 19.17
CA LYS A 188 -16.68 -17.65 18.24
C LYS A 188 -15.57 -16.65 17.85
N TYR A 189 -14.34 -16.83 18.34
CA TYR A 189 -13.21 -15.95 18.04
C TYR A 189 -12.85 -15.99 16.55
N ASN A 190 -12.73 -14.81 15.93
CA ASN A 190 -12.58 -14.65 14.47
C ASN A 190 -11.15 -14.28 14.02
N GLY A 191 -10.15 -14.36 14.91
CA GLY A 191 -8.75 -14.04 14.58
C GLY A 191 -8.36 -12.57 14.69
N SER A 192 -9.26 -11.71 15.17
CA SER A 192 -8.96 -10.30 15.43
C SER A 192 -9.29 -9.92 16.88
N GLY A 193 -8.37 -9.24 17.55
CA GLY A 193 -8.52 -8.82 18.95
C GLY A 193 -8.04 -9.85 19.97
N VAL A 194 -8.42 -9.61 21.21
CA VAL A 194 -8.08 -10.39 22.41
C VAL A 194 -9.05 -11.55 22.64
N VAL A 195 -8.57 -12.62 23.26
CA VAL A 195 -9.40 -13.78 23.62
C VAL A 195 -10.13 -13.48 24.92
N PHE A 196 -11.44 -13.75 24.95
CA PHE A 196 -12.22 -13.68 26.18
C PHE A 196 -11.87 -14.89 27.06
N GLU A 197 -11.36 -14.66 28.27
CA GLU A 197 -10.84 -15.74 29.13
C GLU A 197 -11.28 -15.64 30.61
N TRP A 198 -10.99 -16.70 31.36
CA TRP A 198 -11.07 -16.66 32.82
C TRP A 198 -9.79 -16.07 33.38
N ILE A 199 -9.91 -15.08 34.26
CA ILE A 199 -8.79 -14.34 34.82
C ILE A 199 -8.71 -14.66 36.31
N LEU A 200 -7.58 -15.22 36.75
CA LEU A 200 -7.37 -15.48 38.16
C LEU A 200 -7.34 -14.15 38.92
N TYR A 201 -8.11 -14.06 40.00
CA TYR A 201 -8.23 -12.82 40.76
C TYR A 201 -6.90 -12.33 41.31
N ASP A 202 -6.01 -13.26 41.67
CA ASP A 202 -4.68 -12.97 42.22
C ASP A 202 -3.74 -12.33 41.18
N GLU A 203 -4.04 -12.42 39.88
CA GLU A 203 -3.28 -11.74 38.80
C GLU A 203 -3.69 -10.25 38.66
N LEU A 204 -4.73 -9.80 39.35
CA LEU A 204 -5.22 -8.42 39.33
C LEU A 204 -4.67 -7.64 40.53
N ILE A 205 -3.53 -6.97 40.33
CA ILE A 205 -2.83 -6.23 41.37
C ILE A 205 -3.24 -4.75 41.40
N GLY A 206 -3.06 -4.11 42.56
CA GLY A 206 -3.22 -2.66 42.70
C GLY A 206 -4.66 -2.16 42.52
N ILE A 207 -5.65 -2.93 42.96
CA ILE A 207 -7.08 -2.62 42.84
C ILE A 207 -7.41 -1.28 43.54
N LYS A 208 -7.94 -0.29 42.81
CA LYS A 208 -8.30 1.06 43.30
C LYS A 208 -9.77 1.40 43.02
N GLU A 209 -10.55 1.54 44.09
CA GLU A 209 -12.00 1.84 44.04
C GLU A 209 -12.30 3.23 43.47
N LEU A 210 -13.31 3.31 42.59
CA LEU A 210 -13.84 4.56 42.02
C LEU A 210 -15.34 4.67 42.33
N GLY A 211 -15.71 5.38 43.40
CA GLY A 211 -17.12 5.63 43.77
C GLY A 211 -17.88 4.36 44.22
N ASP A 212 -19.22 4.47 44.37
CA ASP A 212 -20.10 3.45 44.99
C ASP A 212 -19.90 2.03 44.41
N ASN A 213 -19.06 1.23 45.08
CA ASN A 213 -18.86 -0.24 45.10
C ASN A 213 -18.95 -1.09 43.80
N CYS A 214 -19.15 -0.52 42.62
CA CYS A 214 -19.46 -1.28 41.40
C CYS A 214 -18.37 -1.23 40.30
N LEU A 215 -17.43 -0.28 40.36
CA LEU A 215 -16.39 -0.11 39.35
C LEU A 215 -15.04 0.23 39.99
N THR A 216 -13.99 -0.49 39.61
CA THR A 216 -12.62 -0.29 40.11
C THR A 216 -11.60 -0.44 38.98
N THR A 217 -10.35 -0.05 39.22
CA THR A 217 -9.23 -0.26 38.28
C THR A 217 -8.19 -1.21 38.88
N ALA A 218 -7.50 -1.98 38.04
CA ALA A 218 -6.42 -2.89 38.45
C ALA A 218 -5.35 -2.99 37.34
N ILE A 219 -4.21 -3.57 37.66
CA ILE A 219 -3.20 -4.01 36.68
C ILE A 219 -3.30 -5.52 36.59
N TRP A 220 -3.48 -6.04 35.39
CA TRP A 220 -3.41 -7.47 35.12
C TRP A 220 -1.98 -7.86 34.75
N GLU A 221 -1.31 -8.64 35.60
CA GLU A 221 0.10 -8.99 35.45
C GLU A 221 0.39 -9.76 34.16
N ASP A 222 -0.36 -10.84 33.91
CA ASP A 222 -0.18 -11.67 32.71
C ASP A 222 -0.73 -10.99 31.46
N GLY A 223 -1.82 -10.24 31.62
CA GLY A 223 -2.45 -9.47 30.55
C GLY A 223 -3.14 -10.31 29.46
N PRO A 224 -3.83 -9.64 28.52
CA PRO A 224 -4.72 -10.32 27.58
C PRO A 224 -3.99 -11.17 26.55
N LEU A 225 -4.51 -12.38 26.31
CA LEU A 225 -4.06 -13.27 25.26
C LEU A 225 -4.54 -12.82 23.88
N HIS A 226 -3.64 -12.72 22.90
CA HIS A 226 -3.98 -12.46 21.50
C HIS A 226 -3.02 -13.17 20.54
N TYR A 227 -3.42 -13.30 19.28
CA TYR A 227 -2.61 -13.98 18.26
C TYR A 227 -1.73 -12.98 17.50
N ASP A 228 -0.41 -13.14 17.55
CA ASP A 228 0.55 -12.38 16.74
C ASP A 228 0.59 -12.95 15.32
N LYS A 229 0.22 -12.11 14.35
CA LYS A 229 0.15 -12.47 12.93
C LYS A 229 1.52 -12.52 12.25
N ASN A 230 2.52 -11.83 12.80
CA ASN A 230 3.88 -11.80 12.27
C ASN A 230 4.65 -13.04 12.70
N GLU A 231 4.54 -13.38 13.99
CA GLU A 231 5.23 -14.54 14.58
C GLU A 231 4.42 -15.85 14.47
N ASN A 232 3.12 -15.79 14.15
CA ASN A 232 2.18 -16.92 14.08
C ASN A 232 2.00 -17.66 15.43
N GLU A 233 2.15 -16.93 16.54
CA GLU A 233 2.12 -17.46 17.90
C GLU A 233 1.10 -16.72 18.78
N TRP A 234 0.66 -17.37 19.85
CA TRP A 234 -0.20 -16.74 20.86
C TRP A 234 0.69 -16.03 21.87
N ILE A 235 0.47 -14.73 22.06
CA ILE A 235 1.26 -13.87 22.95
C ILE A 235 0.35 -13.16 23.95
N ARG A 236 0.91 -12.78 25.10
CA ARG A 236 0.22 -11.98 26.11
C ARG A 236 0.84 -10.59 26.21
N THR A 237 0.00 -9.58 26.43
CA THR A 237 0.45 -8.21 26.70
C THR A 237 0.47 -7.97 28.21
N SER A 238 1.57 -8.35 28.87
CA SER A 238 1.73 -8.26 30.31
C SER A 238 1.58 -6.84 30.87
N CYS A 239 1.22 -6.76 32.15
CA CYS A 239 1.06 -5.52 32.92
C CYS A 239 0.04 -4.53 32.31
N LYS A 240 -1.09 -5.04 31.80
CA LYS A 240 -2.14 -4.21 31.19
C LYS A 240 -3.03 -3.60 32.28
N GLN A 241 -3.25 -2.29 32.23
CA GLN A 241 -4.26 -1.62 33.06
C GLN A 241 -5.66 -2.02 32.59
N VAL A 242 -6.51 -2.43 33.52
CA VAL A 242 -7.86 -2.92 33.27
C VAL A 242 -8.88 -2.30 34.24
N PHE A 243 -10.13 -2.23 33.81
CA PHE A 243 -11.26 -1.90 34.69
C PHE A 243 -12.00 -3.17 35.09
N LEU A 244 -12.45 -3.20 36.34
CA LEU A 244 -13.21 -4.30 36.91
C LEU A 244 -14.59 -3.82 37.30
N ARG A 245 -15.63 -4.56 36.87
CA ARG A 245 -17.02 -4.33 37.28
C ARG A 245 -17.50 -5.48 38.16
N PHE A 246 -17.87 -5.16 39.40
CA PHE A 246 -18.40 -6.13 40.36
C PHE A 246 -19.90 -6.33 40.16
N PHE A 247 -20.35 -7.58 40.26
CA PHE A 247 -21.76 -7.94 40.22
C PHE A 247 -22.26 -8.34 41.60
N CYS A 248 -22.51 -7.36 42.48
CA CYS A 248 -22.81 -7.58 43.91
C CYS A 248 -24.10 -8.40 44.21
N SER A 249 -24.91 -8.75 43.19
CA SER A 249 -26.07 -9.62 43.30
C SER A 249 -25.87 -11.05 42.74
N SER A 250 -24.63 -11.45 42.41
CA SER A 250 -24.32 -12.66 41.62
C SER A 250 -23.92 -13.91 42.42
N GLN A 251 -24.27 -14.03 43.70
CA GLN A 251 -23.89 -15.21 44.49
C GLN A 251 -24.47 -16.53 43.94
N ASN A 252 -25.55 -16.45 43.14
CA ASN A 252 -26.10 -17.56 42.35
C ASN A 252 -26.12 -17.20 40.86
N ILE A 253 -25.45 -17.99 40.02
CA ILE A 253 -25.43 -17.78 38.57
C ILE A 253 -26.76 -18.23 37.97
N THR A 254 -27.55 -17.27 37.48
CA THR A 254 -28.78 -17.49 36.74
C THR A 254 -28.58 -17.20 35.25
N ASP A 255 -29.51 -17.63 34.41
CA ASP A 255 -29.46 -17.30 32.97
C ASP A 255 -29.58 -15.77 32.76
N ASP A 256 -30.26 -15.06 33.68
CA ASP A 256 -30.29 -13.60 33.73
C ASP A 256 -28.90 -12.97 33.94
N PHE A 257 -28.02 -13.60 34.72
CA PHE A 257 -26.65 -13.13 34.90
C PHE A 257 -25.85 -13.23 33.59
N ILE A 258 -25.96 -14.36 32.89
CA ILE A 258 -25.31 -14.57 31.59
C ILE A 258 -25.86 -13.59 30.55
N ASN A 259 -27.19 -13.45 30.44
CA ASN A 259 -27.84 -12.48 29.55
C ASN A 259 -27.38 -11.04 29.82
N LYS A 260 -27.18 -10.70 31.10
CA LYS A 260 -26.65 -9.40 31.50
C LYS A 260 -25.21 -9.21 31.01
N ILE A 261 -24.33 -10.21 31.16
CA ILE A 261 -22.98 -10.16 30.58
C ILE A 261 -23.05 -10.03 29.05
N GLU A 262 -23.88 -10.83 28.38
CA GLU A 262 -24.04 -10.77 26.92
C GLU A 262 -24.47 -9.40 26.42
N SER A 263 -25.36 -8.72 27.15
CA SER A 263 -25.76 -7.36 26.82
C SER A 263 -24.58 -6.39 26.81
N TYR A 264 -23.61 -6.55 27.72
CA TYR A 264 -22.38 -5.74 27.72
C TYR A 264 -21.47 -6.08 26.54
N LEU A 265 -21.33 -7.38 26.23
CA LEU A 265 -20.49 -7.86 25.12
C LEU A 265 -21.03 -7.51 23.73
N SER A 266 -22.30 -7.11 23.60
CA SER A 266 -22.92 -6.70 22.33
C SER A 266 -22.44 -5.33 21.79
N ASP A 267 -21.69 -4.57 22.58
CA ASP A 267 -21.16 -3.25 22.19
C ASP A 267 -19.80 -3.37 21.49
N TYR A 268 -19.79 -3.31 20.15
CA TYR A 268 -18.60 -3.51 19.30
C TYR A 268 -17.49 -2.47 19.44
N ARG A 269 -17.68 -1.42 20.24
CA ARG A 269 -16.66 -0.37 20.46
C ARG A 269 -15.64 -0.74 21.55
N ARG A 270 -15.61 -1.97 22.06
CA ARG A 270 -14.84 -2.34 23.28
C ARG A 270 -14.18 -3.71 23.22
N TYR A 271 -13.06 -3.81 23.93
CA TYR A 271 -12.38 -5.08 24.23
C TYR A 271 -12.70 -5.51 25.66
N TYR A 272 -13.58 -6.50 25.80
CA TYR A 272 -13.77 -7.21 27.06
C TYR A 272 -12.78 -8.36 27.12
N TYR A 273 -12.02 -8.43 28.21
CA TYR A 273 -10.93 -9.38 28.35
C TYR A 273 -11.37 -10.69 28.98
N GLY A 274 -12.31 -10.65 29.93
CA GLY A 274 -12.67 -11.87 30.62
C GLY A 274 -13.54 -11.70 31.85
N ILE A 275 -13.71 -12.81 32.56
CA ILE A 275 -14.42 -12.89 33.84
C ILE A 275 -13.42 -13.32 34.91
N SER A 276 -13.52 -12.71 36.08
CA SER A 276 -12.83 -13.14 37.29
C SER A 276 -13.86 -13.36 38.42
N GLN A 277 -13.44 -13.96 39.53
CA GLN A 277 -14.25 -14.04 40.74
C GLN A 277 -13.38 -13.71 41.95
N ASN A 278 -13.83 -12.78 42.77
CA ASN A 278 -13.17 -12.51 44.04
C ASN A 278 -13.34 -13.74 44.97
N PRO A 279 -12.24 -14.34 45.46
CA PRO A 279 -12.28 -15.61 46.18
C PRO A 279 -12.94 -15.50 47.55
N ASP A 280 -12.92 -14.32 48.18
CA ASP A 280 -13.47 -14.06 49.50
C ASP A 280 -14.98 -13.81 49.48
N THR A 281 -15.44 -12.97 48.55
CA THR A 281 -16.83 -12.52 48.46
C THR A 281 -17.67 -13.39 47.53
N LYS A 282 -17.03 -14.23 46.70
CA LYS A 282 -17.62 -15.01 45.61
C LYS A 282 -18.35 -14.18 44.55
N VAL A 283 -18.13 -12.86 44.54
CA VAL A 283 -18.69 -11.95 43.54
C VAL A 283 -17.95 -12.11 42.22
N TYR A 284 -18.70 -12.27 41.13
CA TYR A 284 -18.13 -12.29 39.78
C TYR A 284 -17.83 -10.88 39.29
N ILE A 285 -16.78 -10.80 38.49
CA ILE A 285 -16.16 -9.57 38.03
C ILE A 285 -15.99 -9.65 36.52
N LEU A 286 -16.43 -8.62 35.79
CA LEU A 286 -16.13 -8.48 34.37
C LEU A 286 -14.92 -7.56 34.20
N VAL A 287 -13.94 -8.01 33.42
CA VAL A 287 -12.66 -7.30 33.18
C VAL A 287 -12.62 -6.77 31.74
N PHE A 288 -12.28 -5.49 31.56
CA PHE A 288 -12.28 -4.83 30.24
C PHE A 288 -11.30 -3.65 30.18
N ASP A 289 -11.09 -3.12 28.96
CA ASP A 289 -10.15 -2.05 28.65
C ASP A 289 -10.51 -0.67 29.25
N ASP A 290 -9.55 0.26 29.25
CA ASP A 290 -9.56 1.52 29.99
C ASP A 290 -10.45 2.66 29.44
N GLU A 291 -11.07 2.49 28.28
CA GLU A 291 -11.97 3.48 27.65
C GLU A 291 -13.40 3.55 28.27
N TYR A 292 -13.59 3.13 29.53
CA TYR A 292 -14.92 2.98 30.12
C TYR A 292 -15.54 4.27 30.68
N SER A 293 -14.74 5.14 31.29
CA SER A 293 -15.17 6.37 31.98
C SER A 293 -15.87 7.39 31.07
N ASP A 294 -15.68 7.27 29.77
CA ASP A 294 -16.18 8.23 28.79
C ASP A 294 -17.62 7.93 28.34
N CYS A 295 -18.15 6.76 28.73
CA CYS A 295 -19.36 6.22 28.13
C CYS A 295 -20.43 5.79 29.14
N TYR A 296 -20.12 5.63 30.43
CA TYR A 296 -21.04 5.10 31.42
C TYR A 296 -20.99 5.92 32.71
N CYS A 297 -22.16 6.05 33.33
CA CYS A 297 -22.33 6.81 34.55
C CYS A 297 -21.65 6.19 35.75
N GLU A 298 -20.74 6.96 36.35
CA GLU A 298 -20.03 6.64 37.58
C GLU A 298 -20.96 6.36 38.78
N LYS A 299 -22.20 6.90 38.78
CA LYS A 299 -23.19 6.68 39.85
C LYS A 299 -24.09 5.46 39.64
N CYS A 300 -24.52 5.22 38.39
CA CYS A 300 -25.63 4.32 38.08
C CYS A 300 -25.22 3.11 37.23
N GLY A 301 -24.00 3.13 36.68
CA GLY A 301 -23.47 2.07 35.81
C GLY A 301 -24.18 1.90 34.47
N ASN A 302 -25.13 2.79 34.13
CA ASN A 302 -25.83 2.84 32.84
C ASN A 302 -25.05 3.69 31.82
N LYS A 303 -25.20 3.36 30.55
CA LYS A 303 -24.56 4.07 29.44
C LYS A 303 -25.05 5.53 29.41
N TYR A 304 -24.13 6.47 29.27
CA TYR A 304 -24.46 7.86 28.97
C TYR A 304 -25.15 7.92 27.62
N GLY A 305 -26.23 8.71 27.53
CA GLY A 305 -26.96 8.88 26.26
C GLY A 305 -26.06 9.41 25.15
N VAL A 306 -25.10 10.28 25.49
CA VAL A 306 -24.01 10.77 24.63
C VAL A 306 -22.73 11.00 25.44
N GLN A 307 -21.60 10.53 24.88
CA GLN A 307 -20.30 10.34 25.54
C GLN A 307 -19.62 11.66 25.97
N GLN A 308 -19.81 12.76 25.25
CA GLN A 308 -19.11 14.03 25.53
C GLN A 308 -19.53 14.71 26.85
N ASN A 309 -20.71 14.40 27.42
CA ASN A 309 -21.33 15.22 28.49
C ASN A 309 -21.77 14.43 29.75
N LYS A 310 -21.36 13.16 29.92
CA LYS A 310 -21.61 12.37 31.15
C LYS A 310 -23.08 12.38 31.71
N TRP A 311 -24.10 12.34 30.84
CA TRP A 311 -25.53 12.41 31.23
C TRP A 311 -26.21 11.04 31.48
N CYS A 312 -26.55 10.67 32.74
CA CYS A 312 -27.32 9.44 33.09
C CYS A 312 -28.84 9.71 33.12
N LYS A 313 -29.54 9.24 32.08
CA LYS A 313 -30.99 9.41 31.88
C LYS A 313 -31.85 8.94 33.08
N PRO A 314 -31.63 7.76 33.69
CA PRO A 314 -32.37 7.34 34.90
C PRO A 314 -32.14 8.23 36.14
N CYS A 315 -30.94 8.78 36.32
CA CYS A 315 -30.61 9.60 37.49
C CYS A 315 -31.20 11.02 37.42
N GLN A 316 -31.59 11.48 36.22
CA GLN A 316 -32.01 12.87 35.99
C GLN A 316 -33.54 13.01 35.74
N ILE A 317 -34.23 11.94 35.31
CA ILE A 317 -35.68 11.96 35.02
C ILE A 317 -36.56 12.11 36.28
N ASN A 318 -36.11 11.63 37.45
CA ASN A 318 -36.88 11.76 38.69
C ASN A 318 -37.09 13.22 39.18
N ASN A 319 -36.47 14.20 38.51
CA ASN A 319 -36.54 15.63 38.86
C ASN A 319 -37.29 16.51 37.83
N ILE A 320 -37.95 15.94 36.79
CA ILE A 320 -38.68 16.73 35.78
C ILE A 320 -40.11 17.06 36.26
N THR A 321 -40.53 18.33 36.13
CA THR A 321 -41.79 18.87 36.69
C THR A 321 -43.08 18.29 36.06
N ASN A 322 -44.09 18.00 36.92
CA ASN A 322 -45.41 17.42 36.60
C ASN A 322 -46.41 18.40 35.93
N ARG A 323 -46.19 18.83 34.68
CA ARG A 323 -47.26 19.51 33.89
C ARG A 323 -48.17 18.45 33.23
N THR A 324 -49.47 18.50 33.47
CA THR A 324 -50.48 17.56 32.92
C THR A 324 -51.46 18.29 32.02
N SER A 325 -51.86 17.63 30.93
CA SER A 325 -52.90 18.07 30.00
C SER A 325 -54.32 17.85 30.54
N GLY A 326 -54.47 17.11 31.64
CA GLY A 326 -55.76 16.59 32.11
C GLY A 326 -56.28 15.40 31.29
N ASN A 327 -55.58 14.97 30.23
CA ASN A 327 -55.90 13.79 29.43
C ASN A 327 -54.83 12.70 29.61
N LYS A 328 -55.24 11.55 30.18
CA LYS A 328 -54.32 10.43 30.45
C LYS A 328 -53.60 9.88 29.22
N LYS A 329 -54.23 9.88 28.03
CA LYS A 329 -53.57 9.39 26.81
C LYS A 329 -52.46 10.34 26.34
N ILE A 330 -52.72 11.65 26.36
CA ILE A 330 -51.71 12.65 26.02
C ILE A 330 -50.59 12.68 27.05
N ASP A 331 -50.93 12.59 28.35
CA ASP A 331 -49.92 12.59 29.41
C ASP A 331 -49.03 11.35 29.35
N ASN A 332 -49.60 10.18 29.02
CA ASN A 332 -48.82 8.96 28.79
C ASN A 332 -47.95 9.08 27.54
N PHE A 333 -48.49 9.63 26.44
CA PHE A 333 -47.71 9.87 25.23
C PHE A 333 -46.54 10.84 25.49
N ILE A 334 -46.76 11.94 26.22
CA ILE A 334 -45.69 12.87 26.59
C ILE A 334 -44.63 12.16 27.44
N ARG A 335 -45.02 11.29 28.38
CA ARG A 335 -44.07 10.49 29.17
C ARG A 335 -43.26 9.53 28.30
N GLU A 336 -43.92 8.86 27.35
CA GLU A 336 -43.25 7.99 26.39
C GLU A 336 -42.28 8.77 25.51
N GLU A 337 -42.66 9.96 25.01
CA GLU A 337 -41.79 10.81 24.21
C GLU A 337 -40.62 11.38 25.03
N GLN A 338 -40.82 11.75 26.30
CA GLN A 338 -39.73 12.09 27.24
C GLN A 338 -38.74 10.94 27.42
N LEU A 339 -39.21 9.69 27.31
CA LEU A 339 -38.37 8.49 27.31
C LEU A 339 -37.71 8.20 25.95
N LYS A 340 -38.13 8.84 24.85
CA LYS A 340 -37.55 8.66 23.51
C LYS A 340 -36.52 9.74 23.13
N PHE A 341 -36.70 11.00 23.56
CA PHE A 341 -35.83 12.12 23.14
C PHE A 341 -34.47 12.20 23.86
N GLY A 342 -33.49 12.85 23.20
CA GLY A 342 -32.13 13.14 23.69
C GLY A 342 -31.94 14.54 24.28
N TYR A 343 -30.78 14.75 24.92
CA TYR A 343 -30.29 15.80 25.86
C TYR A 343 -30.41 17.30 25.48
N ASN A 344 -31.23 17.72 24.52
CA ASN A 344 -31.35 19.14 24.18
C ASN A 344 -32.60 19.82 24.78
N THR A 345 -33.78 19.18 24.76
CA THR A 345 -35.01 19.82 25.23
C THR A 345 -36.05 18.79 25.70
N VAL A 346 -36.76 19.09 26.79
CA VAL A 346 -37.81 18.23 27.34
C VAL A 346 -39.12 18.45 26.58
N PHE A 347 -39.67 17.38 26.01
CA PHE A 347 -41.02 17.38 25.42
C PHE A 347 -42.07 17.49 26.53
N GLU A 348 -42.92 18.51 26.52
CA GLU A 348 -43.87 18.76 27.62
C GLU A 348 -45.26 19.21 27.17
N TRP A 349 -46.21 19.23 28.10
CA TRP A 349 -47.49 19.90 27.90
C TRP A 349 -47.31 21.41 28.12
N ILE A 350 -47.76 22.20 27.15
CA ILE A 350 -47.58 23.65 27.16
C ILE A 350 -48.97 24.30 27.24
N PRO A 351 -49.28 25.05 28.32
CA PRO A 351 -50.51 25.83 28.39
C PRO A 351 -50.54 26.91 27.30
N TYR A 352 -51.65 26.99 26.55
CA TYR A 352 -51.74 27.89 25.40
C TYR A 352 -51.59 29.38 25.75
N ASN A 353 -51.95 29.77 26.98
CA ASN A 353 -51.76 31.12 27.49
C ASN A 353 -50.29 31.52 27.73
N GLU A 354 -49.33 30.59 27.55
CA GLU A 354 -47.91 30.90 27.60
C GLU A 354 -47.37 31.44 26.26
N PHE A 355 -48.15 31.38 25.18
CA PHE A 355 -47.80 31.95 23.88
C PHE A 355 -48.27 33.40 23.77
N ILE A 356 -47.34 34.30 23.45
CA ILE A 356 -47.58 35.73 23.22
C ILE A 356 -47.14 36.12 21.81
N GLU A 357 -47.63 37.27 21.32
CA GLU A 357 -47.30 37.78 19.98
C GLU A 357 -47.53 36.78 18.84
N ILE A 358 -48.65 36.04 18.89
CA ILE A 358 -49.00 35.03 17.89
C ILE A 358 -49.26 35.72 16.54
N LYS A 359 -48.51 35.30 15.51
CA LYS A 359 -48.63 35.73 14.11
C LYS A 359 -49.09 34.55 13.25
N GLU A 360 -50.14 34.76 12.46
CA GLU A 360 -50.68 33.72 11.57
C GLU A 360 -49.80 33.52 10.32
N LEU A 361 -49.63 32.27 9.91
CA LEU A 361 -48.84 31.83 8.77
C LEU A 361 -49.62 30.75 8.01
N GLY A 362 -50.56 31.19 7.17
CA GLY A 362 -51.48 30.29 6.46
C GLY A 362 -52.41 29.55 7.45
N LYS A 363 -52.28 28.22 7.52
CA LYS A 363 -53.04 27.37 8.48
C LYS A 363 -52.34 27.19 9.83
N ASP A 364 -51.09 27.60 9.96
CA ASP A 364 -50.26 27.44 11.15
C ASP A 364 -49.91 28.84 11.73
N SER A 365 -49.11 28.91 12.80
CA SER A 365 -48.76 30.19 13.44
C SER A 365 -47.34 30.20 14.00
N ILE A 366 -46.75 31.38 14.18
CA ILE A 366 -45.51 31.58 14.95
C ILE A 366 -45.85 32.38 16.20
N ALA A 367 -45.26 32.01 17.33
CA ALA A 367 -45.49 32.70 18.60
C ALA A 367 -44.20 32.79 19.43
N ILE A 368 -44.19 33.69 20.42
CA ILE A 368 -43.15 33.71 21.45
C ILE A 368 -43.67 32.92 22.66
N TRP A 369 -42.96 31.86 23.03
CA TRP A 369 -43.25 31.11 24.25
C TRP A 369 -42.56 31.76 25.45
N LYS A 370 -43.36 32.38 26.33
CA LYS A 370 -42.86 33.20 27.45
C LYS A 370 -41.91 32.45 28.38
N ASN A 371 -42.30 31.27 28.87
CA ASN A 371 -41.44 30.49 29.76
C ASN A 371 -40.43 29.65 29.00
N GLY A 372 -40.72 29.35 27.73
CA GLY A 372 -39.83 28.65 26.82
C GLY A 372 -39.51 27.20 27.22
N PRO A 373 -38.78 26.49 26.35
CA PRO A 373 -38.47 25.08 26.55
C PRO A 373 -37.54 24.86 27.74
N LEU A 374 -37.72 23.73 28.44
CA LEU A 374 -36.79 23.24 29.43
C LEU A 374 -35.65 22.47 28.74
N CYS A 375 -34.44 23.00 28.78
CA CYS A 375 -33.25 22.43 28.14
C CYS A 375 -32.18 22.04 29.17
N TYR A 376 -31.31 21.10 28.81
CA TYR A 376 -30.18 20.71 29.66
C TYR A 376 -28.95 21.56 29.31
N ASN A 377 -28.38 22.22 30.31
CA ASN A 377 -27.15 22.98 30.12
C ASN A 377 -25.94 22.12 30.52
N ALA A 378 -25.13 21.77 29.52
CA ALA A 378 -23.97 20.90 29.68
C ALA A 378 -22.86 21.50 30.56
N ASN A 379 -22.76 22.84 30.66
CA ASN A 379 -21.70 23.51 31.42
C ASN A 379 -21.95 23.46 32.94
N ASN A 380 -23.21 23.35 33.37
CA ASN A 380 -23.58 23.38 34.79
C ASN A 380 -24.38 22.15 35.24
N GLU A 381 -24.55 21.17 34.34
CA GLU A 381 -25.25 19.91 34.54
C GLU A 381 -26.70 20.04 35.08
N LYS A 382 -27.40 21.14 34.77
CA LYS A 382 -28.77 21.42 35.26
C LYS A 382 -29.75 21.72 34.13
N LEU A 383 -31.03 21.45 34.39
CA LEU A 383 -32.13 21.86 33.51
C LEU A 383 -32.43 23.35 33.74
N ILE A 384 -32.44 24.12 32.65
CA ILE A 384 -32.76 25.56 32.65
C ILE A 384 -33.86 25.84 31.60
N ARG A 385 -34.68 26.88 31.81
CA ARG A 385 -35.67 27.30 30.81
C ARG A 385 -35.11 28.39 29.90
N GLU A 386 -35.23 28.21 28.60
CA GLU A 386 -34.92 29.23 27.58
C GLU A 386 -36.13 30.15 27.39
N SER A 387 -36.37 31.05 28.34
CA SER A 387 -37.53 31.96 28.28
C SER A 387 -37.56 32.83 27.02
N TYR A 388 -38.77 33.19 26.57
CA TYR A 388 -39.04 33.99 25.38
C TYR A 388 -38.54 33.39 24.06
N LYS A 389 -38.61 32.06 23.94
CA LYS A 389 -38.24 31.34 22.72
C LYS A 389 -39.30 31.53 21.62
N ILE A 390 -38.86 31.84 20.40
CA ILE A 390 -39.73 31.84 19.21
C ILE A 390 -40.03 30.39 18.83
N VAL A 391 -41.30 30.06 18.64
CA VAL A 391 -41.76 28.70 18.34
C VAL A 391 -42.75 28.70 17.18
N TYR A 392 -42.75 27.59 16.44
CA TYR A 392 -43.74 27.31 15.40
C TYR A 392 -44.89 26.47 15.97
N LEU A 393 -46.13 26.88 15.71
CA LEU A 393 -47.36 26.27 16.18
C LEU A 393 -48.10 25.63 15.00
N LYS A 394 -48.04 24.29 14.91
CA LYS A 394 -48.76 23.52 13.89
C LYS A 394 -50.14 23.13 14.36
N ASN A 395 -51.18 23.59 13.68
CA ASN A 395 -52.56 23.30 14.04
C ASN A 395 -53.03 21.97 13.45
N LEU A 396 -53.61 21.10 14.28
CA LEU A 396 -54.09 19.77 13.87
C LEU A 396 -55.62 19.76 13.74
N TYR A 397 -56.13 20.29 12.62
CA TYR A 397 -57.57 20.55 12.40
C TYR A 397 -58.48 19.33 12.20
N ASN A 398 -57.93 18.11 12.05
CA ASN A 398 -58.69 16.95 11.57
C ASN A 398 -59.04 15.88 12.63
N SER A 399 -58.88 16.12 13.94
CA SER A 399 -59.15 15.08 14.94
C SER A 399 -59.72 15.64 16.25
N PRO A 400 -61.05 15.76 16.40
CA PRO A 400 -61.65 16.14 17.68
C PRO A 400 -61.40 15.08 18.77
N ASP A 401 -61.14 13.81 18.37
CA ASP A 401 -60.90 12.68 19.28
C ASP A 401 -59.42 12.24 19.27
N ILE A 402 -58.88 11.96 20.47
CA ILE A 402 -57.51 11.44 20.65
C ILE A 402 -57.52 9.92 20.41
N THR A 403 -57.35 9.54 19.14
CA THR A 403 -57.22 8.15 18.67
C THR A 403 -55.75 7.74 18.55
N ASP A 404 -55.47 6.44 18.45
CA ASP A 404 -54.10 5.95 18.26
C ASP A 404 -53.56 6.37 16.88
N GLY A 405 -54.44 6.56 15.88
CA GLY A 405 -54.10 7.15 14.59
C GLY A 405 -53.65 8.62 14.69
N PHE A 406 -54.27 9.40 15.58
CA PHE A 406 -53.84 10.77 15.89
C PHE A 406 -52.46 10.81 16.56
N LEU A 407 -52.18 9.90 17.50
CA LEU A 407 -50.87 9.81 18.15
C LEU A 407 -49.77 9.34 17.19
N ASN A 408 -50.04 8.37 16.31
CA ASN A 408 -49.11 7.94 15.26
C ASN A 408 -48.78 9.05 14.25
N MET A 409 -49.76 9.89 13.93
CA MET A 409 -49.54 11.08 13.10
C MET A 409 -48.57 12.05 13.80
N ILE A 410 -48.75 12.31 15.10
CA ILE A 410 -47.83 13.13 15.89
C ILE A 410 -46.43 12.50 15.93
N GLU A 411 -46.31 11.19 16.16
CA GLU A 411 -45.03 10.48 16.17
C GLU A 411 -44.30 10.59 14.82
N THR A 412 -45.04 10.57 13.71
CA THR A 412 -44.46 10.76 12.36
C THR A 412 -43.86 12.16 12.19
N PHE A 413 -44.51 13.20 12.72
CA PHE A 413 -43.94 14.54 12.73
C PHE A 413 -42.72 14.65 13.65
N LEU A 414 -42.75 14.00 14.83
CA LEU A 414 -41.65 14.00 15.79
C LEU A 414 -40.42 13.21 15.32
N LYS A 415 -40.58 12.18 14.49
CA LYS A 415 -39.46 11.45 13.86
C LYS A 415 -38.58 12.36 12.99
N ASN A 416 -39.16 13.41 12.42
CA ASN A 416 -38.48 14.25 11.42
C ASN A 416 -38.06 15.64 11.96
N GLY A 417 -38.49 16.07 13.16
CA GLY A 417 -38.20 17.41 13.70
C GLY A 417 -38.07 17.50 15.22
N ARG A 418 -37.51 18.61 15.73
CA ARG A 418 -37.43 18.90 17.17
C ARG A 418 -38.75 19.52 17.67
N GLY A 419 -39.64 18.68 18.19
CA GLY A 419 -40.83 19.13 18.90
C GLY A 419 -40.51 19.51 20.34
N TYR A 420 -41.08 20.62 20.82
CA TYR A 420 -40.99 21.06 22.21
C TYR A 420 -42.17 20.57 23.06
N GLY A 421 -43.32 20.30 22.45
CA GLY A 421 -44.48 19.86 23.21
C GLY A 421 -45.79 19.92 22.47
N ILE A 422 -46.85 19.62 23.22
CA ILE A 422 -48.23 19.70 22.76
C ILE A 422 -48.94 20.80 23.56
N SER A 423 -49.74 21.60 22.87
CA SER A 423 -50.65 22.57 23.45
C SER A 423 -52.07 22.33 22.91
N GLN A 424 -53.06 22.97 23.53
CA GLN A 424 -54.44 22.99 23.05
C GLN A 424 -54.97 24.42 23.08
N ASN A 425 -55.51 24.89 21.95
CA ASN A 425 -56.13 26.20 21.89
C ASN A 425 -57.40 26.21 22.76
N SER A 426 -57.40 27.02 23.83
CA SER A 426 -58.53 27.13 24.76
C SER A 426 -59.59 28.15 24.32
N ASN A 427 -59.36 28.89 23.24
CA ASN A 427 -60.20 30.00 22.80
C ASN A 427 -61.13 29.65 21.61
N SER A 428 -61.14 28.41 21.15
CA SER A 428 -62.01 27.93 20.07
C SER A 428 -63.06 26.95 20.58
N ASP A 429 -64.31 27.07 20.11
CA ASP A 429 -65.41 26.13 20.42
C ASP A 429 -65.14 24.71 19.89
N THR A 430 -64.09 24.53 19.08
CA THR A 430 -63.54 23.25 18.63
C THR A 430 -62.20 23.00 19.33
N LYS A 431 -62.01 21.81 19.91
CA LYS A 431 -60.75 21.42 20.56
C LYS A 431 -59.65 21.23 19.51
N VAL A 432 -58.86 22.27 19.23
CA VAL A 432 -57.71 22.18 18.31
C VAL A 432 -56.43 21.93 19.09
N TYR A 433 -55.80 20.77 18.84
CA TYR A 433 -54.47 20.46 19.35
C TYR A 433 -53.40 21.10 18.47
N ILE A 434 -52.34 21.57 19.13
CA ILE A 434 -51.23 22.29 18.52
C ILE A 434 -49.95 21.56 18.86
N LEU A 435 -49.16 21.26 17.83
CA LEU A 435 -47.81 20.74 18.00
C LEU A 435 -46.81 21.89 17.94
N VAL A 436 -45.95 21.99 18.94
CA VAL A 436 -45.03 23.12 19.14
C VAL A 436 -43.63 22.69 18.72
N PHE A 437 -43.03 23.40 17.77
CA PHE A 437 -41.72 23.10 17.21
C PHE A 437 -40.72 24.22 17.41
N ASP A 438 -39.44 23.86 17.31
CA ASP A 438 -38.35 24.82 17.09
C ASP A 438 -38.63 25.66 15.84
N ASP A 439 -38.31 26.95 15.88
CA ASP A 439 -38.49 27.86 14.74
C ASP A 439 -37.66 27.42 13.53
N LYS A 440 -36.56 26.70 13.79
CA LYS A 440 -35.71 26.04 12.79
C LYS A 440 -36.33 24.79 12.14
N PHE A 441 -37.49 24.30 12.57
CA PHE A 441 -38.14 23.15 11.93
C PHE A 441 -38.47 23.42 10.45
N LEU A 442 -38.79 24.68 10.13
CA LEU A 442 -39.00 25.14 8.75
C LEU A 442 -37.72 25.03 7.91
N ASP A 443 -36.55 24.82 8.52
CA ASP A 443 -35.30 24.68 7.80
C ASP A 443 -35.01 23.26 7.31
N ASP A 444 -35.51 22.21 7.96
CA ASP A 444 -35.03 20.84 7.69
C ASP A 444 -36.04 19.93 6.97
N CYS A 445 -37.33 20.26 7.01
CA CYS A 445 -38.41 19.39 6.54
C CYS A 445 -39.36 20.08 5.55
N CYS A 446 -39.83 19.33 4.56
CA CYS A 446 -40.76 19.83 3.56
C CYS A 446 -42.13 20.14 4.18
N ILE A 447 -42.59 21.38 4.02
CA ILE A 447 -43.85 21.88 4.59
C ILE A 447 -45.06 21.09 4.05
N ASN A 448 -44.97 20.63 2.80
CA ASN A 448 -46.07 19.95 2.11
C ASN A 448 -46.25 18.48 2.53
N CYS A 449 -45.15 17.75 2.79
CA CYS A 449 -45.21 16.31 3.05
C CYS A 449 -44.56 15.86 4.37
N GLY A 450 -43.88 16.74 5.10
CA GLY A 450 -43.25 16.45 6.39
C GLY A 450 -41.99 15.58 6.32
N ILE A 451 -41.49 15.27 5.11
CA ILE A 451 -40.26 14.50 4.89
C ILE A 451 -39.06 15.46 4.83
N LYS A 452 -37.91 15.02 5.35
CA LYS A 452 -36.66 15.80 5.31
C LYS A 452 -36.28 16.16 3.89
N TYR A 453 -35.82 17.39 3.70
CA TYR A 453 -35.21 17.80 2.45
C TYR A 453 -33.86 17.09 2.25
N TYR A 454 -33.56 16.71 1.02
CA TYR A 454 -32.19 16.49 0.59
C TYR A 454 -31.53 17.86 0.44
N LYS A 455 -30.41 18.07 1.12
CA LYS A 455 -29.69 19.34 1.13
C LYS A 455 -28.56 19.27 0.10
N TYR A 456 -28.51 20.25 -0.79
CA TYR A 456 -27.44 20.43 -1.76
C TYR A 456 -26.87 21.83 -1.61
N TYR A 457 -25.64 22.03 -2.08
CA TYR A 457 -25.06 23.36 -2.21
C TYR A 457 -25.13 23.77 -3.67
N ASN A 458 -25.73 24.93 -3.94
CA ASN A 458 -25.70 25.49 -5.29
C ASN A 458 -24.30 26.07 -5.60
N ILE A 459 -24.11 26.56 -6.83
CA ILE A 459 -22.84 27.15 -7.30
C ILE A 459 -22.36 28.37 -6.48
N TYR A 460 -23.21 28.94 -5.61
CA TYR A 460 -22.90 30.03 -4.71
C TYR A 460 -22.63 29.57 -3.27
N ASN A 461 -22.49 28.26 -3.04
CA ASN A 461 -22.41 27.62 -1.71
C ASN A 461 -23.60 27.94 -0.80
N LEU A 462 -24.77 28.27 -1.38
CA LEU A 462 -26.01 28.39 -0.63
C LEU A 462 -26.69 27.02 -0.53
N GLU A 463 -27.15 26.69 0.67
CA GLU A 463 -27.86 25.45 0.94
C GLU A 463 -29.27 25.50 0.33
N VAL A 464 -29.51 24.66 -0.67
CA VAL A 464 -30.79 24.50 -1.37
C VAL A 464 -31.41 23.14 -1.02
N LYS A 465 -32.74 23.11 -0.94
CA LYS A 465 -33.51 22.03 -0.30
C LYS A 465 -34.42 21.33 -1.31
N TRP A 466 -34.25 20.03 -1.50
CA TRP A 466 -34.99 19.23 -2.49
C TRP A 466 -35.86 18.15 -1.85
N CYS A 467 -37.12 18.02 -2.29
CA CYS A 467 -38.04 16.99 -1.83
C CYS A 467 -38.40 16.02 -2.97
N LYS A 468 -37.70 14.88 -3.04
CA LYS A 468 -37.93 13.82 -4.04
C LYS A 468 -39.41 13.37 -4.11
N PRO A 469 -40.10 13.08 -2.99
CA PRO A 469 -41.52 12.71 -3.05
C PRO A 469 -42.43 13.78 -3.67
N CYS A 470 -42.16 15.07 -3.39
CA CYS A 470 -42.93 16.17 -3.98
C CYS A 470 -42.69 16.31 -5.48
N GLN A 471 -41.44 16.16 -5.95
CA GLN A 471 -41.15 16.16 -7.39
C GLN A 471 -41.81 14.98 -8.12
N ILE A 472 -41.77 13.77 -7.54
CA ILE A 472 -42.44 12.60 -8.12
C ILE A 472 -43.95 12.82 -8.23
N ASN A 473 -44.59 13.38 -7.20
CA ASN A 473 -46.01 13.69 -7.24
C ASN A 473 -46.33 14.74 -8.31
N TYR A 474 -45.50 15.79 -8.42
CA TYR A 474 -45.63 16.77 -9.49
C TYR A 474 -45.56 16.14 -10.89
N LEU A 475 -44.62 15.20 -11.12
CA LEU A 475 -44.51 14.50 -12.40
C LEU A 475 -45.78 13.67 -12.69
N LYS A 476 -46.29 12.94 -11.70
CA LYS A 476 -47.55 12.16 -11.83
C LYS A 476 -48.74 13.03 -12.21
N ASP A 477 -48.86 14.20 -11.58
CA ASP A 477 -49.95 15.14 -11.84
C ASP A 477 -49.87 15.75 -13.25
N ASN A 478 -48.71 15.66 -13.92
CA ASN A 478 -48.42 16.32 -15.19
C ASN A 478 -48.11 15.36 -16.36
N PHE A 479 -48.32 14.05 -16.21
CA PHE A 479 -48.00 13.06 -17.27
C PHE A 479 -48.65 13.36 -18.63
N THR A 480 -49.79 14.03 -18.64
CA THR A 480 -50.49 14.44 -19.87
C THR A 480 -49.72 15.46 -20.71
N ASN A 481 -48.70 16.12 -20.16
CA ASN A 481 -47.90 17.13 -20.86
C ASN A 481 -46.87 16.54 -21.84
N TRP A 482 -46.57 15.24 -21.74
CA TRP A 482 -45.52 14.57 -22.55
C TRP A 482 -46.04 13.40 -23.39
N THR A 483 -47.31 13.46 -23.80
CA THR A 483 -47.90 12.40 -24.63
C THR A 483 -47.37 12.45 -26.08
N SER A 484 -46.98 11.29 -26.57
CA SER A 484 -46.63 11.02 -27.97
C SER A 484 -47.85 10.76 -28.85
N GLY A 485 -49.03 10.56 -28.23
CA GLY A 485 -50.21 10.01 -28.89
C GLY A 485 -50.18 8.48 -29.05
N ASN A 486 -49.14 7.81 -28.55
CA ASN A 486 -49.03 6.35 -28.50
C ASN A 486 -48.89 5.86 -27.06
N GLU A 487 -49.89 5.09 -26.59
CA GLU A 487 -49.96 4.60 -25.21
C GLU A 487 -48.71 3.84 -24.77
N LYS A 488 -48.13 2.99 -25.64
CA LYS A 488 -46.93 2.22 -25.30
C LYS A 488 -45.68 3.07 -25.13
N ILE A 489 -45.54 4.15 -25.91
CA ILE A 489 -44.42 5.09 -25.78
C ILE A 489 -44.60 5.93 -24.52
N ASP A 490 -45.83 6.35 -24.24
CA ASP A 490 -46.16 7.16 -23.06
C ASP A 490 -45.89 6.39 -21.77
N GLU A 491 -46.21 5.08 -21.71
CA GLU A 491 -45.89 4.20 -20.58
C GLU A 491 -44.37 4.13 -20.31
N ILE A 492 -43.54 4.06 -21.35
CA ILE A 492 -42.07 4.03 -21.22
C ILE A 492 -41.57 5.35 -20.66
N ILE A 493 -42.06 6.48 -21.20
CA ILE A 493 -41.68 7.82 -20.74
C ILE A 493 -42.03 7.98 -19.25
N GLN A 494 -43.24 7.61 -18.84
CA GLN A 494 -43.69 7.69 -17.45
C GLN A 494 -42.85 6.80 -16.52
N LYS A 495 -42.53 5.57 -16.95
CA LYS A 495 -41.68 4.64 -16.18
C LYS A 495 -40.30 5.23 -15.92
N ILE A 496 -39.71 5.94 -16.89
CA ILE A 496 -38.39 6.58 -16.73
C ILE A 496 -38.50 7.80 -15.81
N GLN A 497 -39.52 8.64 -16.00
CA GLN A 497 -39.76 9.83 -15.16
C GLN A 497 -39.93 9.50 -13.67
N LEU A 498 -40.49 8.33 -13.34
CA LEU A 498 -40.66 7.89 -11.94
C LEU A 498 -39.36 7.38 -11.29
N ASN A 499 -38.30 7.14 -12.06
CA ASN A 499 -37.03 6.59 -11.59
C ASN A 499 -35.94 7.66 -11.35
N ILE A 500 -36.31 8.93 -11.21
CA ILE A 500 -35.38 10.01 -10.86
C ILE A 500 -34.66 9.74 -9.52
N ASN A 501 -33.37 10.02 -9.47
CA ASN A 501 -32.49 9.79 -8.32
C ASN A 501 -31.90 11.08 -7.75
N ASN A 502 -31.64 12.09 -8.59
CA ASN A 502 -31.14 13.40 -8.19
C ASN A 502 -32.12 14.52 -8.56
N HIS A 503 -31.88 15.70 -8.01
CA HIS A 503 -32.72 16.87 -8.24
C HIS A 503 -32.56 17.45 -9.65
N ASP A 504 -31.39 17.31 -10.24
CA ASP A 504 -30.96 17.85 -11.53
C ASP A 504 -31.02 16.82 -12.67
N ASP A 505 -31.54 15.61 -12.39
CA ASP A 505 -31.79 14.61 -13.43
C ASP A 505 -32.67 15.20 -14.54
N VAL A 506 -32.26 15.00 -15.79
CA VAL A 506 -33.03 15.46 -16.94
C VAL A 506 -34.33 14.65 -17.05
N ILE A 507 -35.44 15.36 -17.20
CA ILE A 507 -36.75 14.75 -17.38
C ILE A 507 -36.83 14.18 -18.80
N PHE A 508 -36.85 12.85 -18.89
CA PHE A 508 -37.07 12.14 -20.15
C PHE A 508 -38.47 12.47 -20.69
N GLU A 509 -38.55 12.94 -21.94
CA GLU A 509 -39.80 13.43 -22.51
C GLU A 509 -40.04 13.07 -23.97
N TRP A 510 -41.29 13.23 -24.42
CA TRP A 510 -41.61 13.28 -25.84
C TRP A 510 -41.24 14.65 -26.41
N ILE A 511 -40.40 14.66 -27.45
CA ILE A 511 -39.89 15.86 -28.10
C ILE A 511 -40.54 15.98 -29.49
N PRO A 512 -41.38 16.99 -29.74
CA PRO A 512 -41.94 17.22 -31.07
C PRO A 512 -40.82 17.44 -32.10
N TYR A 513 -40.88 16.76 -33.25
CA TYR A 513 -39.79 16.80 -34.24
C TYR A 513 -39.49 18.21 -34.77
N ASN A 514 -40.49 19.09 -34.81
CA ASN A 514 -40.35 20.49 -35.21
C ASN A 514 -39.54 21.35 -34.21
N GLU A 515 -39.14 20.80 -33.05
CA GLU A 515 -38.23 21.42 -32.10
C GLU A 515 -36.75 21.31 -32.50
N PHE A 516 -36.41 20.50 -33.51
CA PHE A 516 -35.06 20.37 -34.04
C PHE A 516 -34.83 21.30 -35.24
N ILE A 517 -33.72 22.05 -35.23
CA ILE A 517 -33.24 22.88 -36.35
C ILE A 517 -31.78 22.54 -36.66
N GLU A 518 -31.29 23.01 -37.81
CA GLU A 518 -29.91 22.77 -38.27
C GLU A 518 -29.51 21.28 -38.19
N ILE A 519 -30.42 20.41 -38.67
CA ILE A 519 -30.16 18.98 -38.72
C ILE A 519 -29.06 18.72 -39.77
N ASN A 520 -27.89 18.27 -39.31
CA ASN A 520 -26.72 17.96 -40.13
C ASN A 520 -26.52 16.44 -40.19
N GLU A 521 -26.52 15.90 -41.41
CA GLU A 521 -26.20 14.48 -41.68
C GLU A 521 -24.72 14.23 -41.32
N MET A 522 -24.46 13.34 -40.35
CA MET A 522 -23.09 12.96 -40.00
C MET A 522 -22.60 11.77 -40.81
N ASP A 523 -23.41 10.71 -40.94
CA ASP A 523 -23.03 9.50 -41.66
C ASP A 523 -24.26 8.65 -42.04
N ARG A 524 -24.55 8.51 -43.34
CA ARG A 524 -25.75 7.79 -43.83
C ARG A 524 -25.73 6.30 -43.51
N GLU A 525 -24.56 5.70 -43.30
CA GLU A 525 -24.45 4.26 -43.04
C GLU A 525 -24.88 3.87 -41.61
N ASN A 526 -24.88 4.81 -40.66
CA ASN A 526 -25.10 4.52 -39.24
C ASN A 526 -26.35 5.17 -38.62
N GLY A 527 -27.13 5.96 -39.37
CA GLY A 527 -28.40 6.51 -38.92
C GLY A 527 -28.30 7.50 -37.75
N PHE A 528 -27.23 8.31 -37.71
CA PHE A 528 -27.04 9.38 -36.74
C PHE A 528 -26.99 10.74 -37.43
N ASP A 529 -27.79 11.68 -36.92
CA ASP A 529 -27.73 13.10 -37.28
C ASP A 529 -27.40 13.93 -36.04
N THR A 530 -26.92 15.16 -36.24
CA THR A 530 -26.85 16.16 -35.17
C THR A 530 -27.86 17.27 -35.44
N ALA A 531 -28.50 17.77 -34.40
CA ALA A 531 -29.45 18.86 -34.51
C ALA A 531 -29.31 19.83 -33.34
N ILE A 532 -29.87 21.02 -33.51
CA ILE A 532 -30.05 21.99 -32.46
C ILE A 532 -31.48 21.86 -31.92
N TRP A 533 -31.63 21.54 -30.64
CA TRP A 533 -32.92 21.48 -29.96
C TRP A 533 -33.30 22.86 -29.40
N LYS A 534 -34.32 23.50 -29.98
CA LYS A 534 -34.73 24.89 -29.65
C LYS A 534 -35.03 25.09 -28.16
N MET A 535 -35.81 24.19 -27.59
CA MET A 535 -36.27 24.29 -26.20
C MET A 535 -35.23 23.79 -25.20
N GLY A 536 -34.33 22.87 -25.62
CA GLY A 536 -33.33 22.25 -24.75
C GLY A 536 -33.97 21.35 -23.68
N PRO A 537 -33.17 20.64 -22.85
CA PRO A 537 -33.67 19.70 -21.86
C PRO A 537 -34.43 20.34 -20.70
N LEU A 538 -35.37 19.59 -20.13
CA LEU A 538 -36.18 19.96 -18.96
C LEU A 538 -35.59 19.32 -17.70
N PHE A 539 -35.44 20.08 -16.62
CA PHE A 539 -34.95 19.59 -15.32
C PHE A 539 -35.68 20.33 -14.19
N TYR A 540 -35.57 19.82 -12.97
CA TYR A 540 -36.15 20.47 -11.80
C TYR A 540 -35.20 21.51 -11.21
N ASN A 541 -35.61 22.78 -11.23
CA ASN A 541 -34.84 23.84 -10.61
C ASN A 541 -35.24 23.94 -9.13
N ILE A 542 -34.28 23.73 -8.22
CA ILE A 542 -34.55 23.81 -6.78
C ILE A 542 -34.87 25.24 -6.33
N GLU A 543 -34.19 26.26 -6.88
CA GLU A 543 -34.37 27.66 -6.46
C GLU A 543 -35.78 28.20 -6.78
N GLU A 544 -36.32 27.77 -7.92
CA GLU A 544 -37.64 28.16 -8.43
C GLU A 544 -38.73 27.14 -8.08
N GLU A 545 -38.35 26.04 -7.41
CA GLU A 545 -39.19 24.90 -7.01
C GLU A 545 -40.09 24.32 -8.13
N ARG A 546 -39.67 24.43 -9.39
CA ARG A 546 -40.46 24.04 -10.57
C ARG A 546 -39.58 23.46 -11.68
N LEU A 547 -40.20 22.71 -12.59
CA LEU A 547 -39.55 22.30 -13.82
C LEU A 547 -39.25 23.51 -14.69
N MET A 548 -38.01 23.62 -15.15
CA MET A 548 -37.58 24.70 -16.04
C MET A 548 -36.70 24.17 -17.16
N ARG A 549 -36.66 24.92 -18.25
CA ARG A 549 -35.65 24.77 -19.32
C ARG A 549 -34.61 25.87 -19.14
N ILE A 550 -33.32 25.53 -19.15
CA ILE A 550 -32.24 26.51 -18.93
C ILE A 550 -32.20 27.46 -20.14
N SER A 551 -32.29 28.76 -19.90
CA SER A 551 -32.34 29.77 -20.96
C SER A 551 -31.07 29.83 -21.82
N TYR A 552 -29.89 29.50 -21.27
CA TYR A 552 -28.61 29.46 -22.00
C TYR A 552 -28.31 28.09 -22.66
N LYS A 553 -29.09 27.05 -22.35
CA LYS A 553 -29.12 25.75 -23.06
C LYS A 553 -30.25 25.71 -24.08
N LYS A 554 -30.93 26.83 -24.32
CA LYS A 554 -31.72 26.98 -25.55
C LYS A 554 -30.77 26.78 -26.72
N TYR A 555 -31.20 26.01 -27.70
CA TYR A 555 -30.35 25.58 -28.82
C TYR A 555 -29.26 24.57 -28.41
N GLU A 556 -29.58 23.65 -27.50
CA GLU A 556 -28.70 22.54 -27.12
C GLU A 556 -28.37 21.68 -28.36
N LYS A 557 -27.10 21.38 -28.57
CA LYS A 557 -26.71 20.45 -29.64
C LYS A 557 -27.01 19.04 -29.17
N VAL A 558 -27.82 18.31 -29.94
CA VAL A 558 -28.26 16.95 -29.64
C VAL A 558 -27.89 16.00 -30.77
N CYS A 559 -27.74 14.74 -30.42
CA CYS A 559 -27.59 13.66 -31.39
C CYS A 559 -28.95 12.97 -31.59
N LEU A 560 -29.35 12.79 -32.85
CA LEU A 560 -30.56 12.13 -33.27
C LEU A 560 -30.22 10.74 -33.82
N LYS A 561 -30.63 9.68 -33.13
CA LYS A 561 -30.47 8.29 -33.59
C LYS A 561 -31.78 7.79 -34.18
N TYR A 562 -31.80 7.56 -35.48
CA TYR A 562 -32.94 6.97 -36.16
C TYR A 562 -33.03 5.48 -35.86
N LEU A 563 -34.20 5.05 -35.38
CA LEU A 563 -34.55 3.66 -35.17
C LEU A 563 -35.30 3.19 -36.41
N HIS A 564 -34.58 2.85 -37.47
CA HIS A 564 -35.18 2.47 -38.75
C HIS A 564 -36.11 1.26 -38.64
N ASN A 565 -37.16 1.23 -39.48
CA ASN A 565 -38.22 0.22 -39.48
C ASN A 565 -39.11 0.21 -38.22
N SER A 566 -39.15 1.32 -37.46
CA SER A 566 -39.91 1.43 -36.21
C SER A 566 -41.38 1.87 -36.39
N GLN A 567 -41.91 1.77 -37.62
CA GLN A 567 -43.29 2.14 -37.95
C GLN A 567 -44.33 1.35 -37.14
N ASN A 568 -43.98 0.12 -36.71
CA ASN A 568 -44.74 -0.69 -35.76
C ASN A 568 -43.93 -0.88 -34.47
N ILE A 569 -44.52 -0.57 -33.31
CA ILE A 569 -43.87 -0.80 -32.00
C ILE A 569 -43.85 -2.30 -31.71
N THR A 570 -42.72 -2.94 -32.02
CA THR A 570 -42.42 -4.35 -31.74
C THR A 570 -41.64 -4.52 -30.44
N ASP A 571 -41.58 -5.74 -29.89
CA ASP A 571 -40.74 -6.04 -28.72
C ASP A 571 -39.24 -5.81 -29.01
N GLU A 572 -38.82 -5.95 -30.27
CA GLU A 572 -37.46 -5.63 -30.71
C GLU A 572 -37.15 -4.14 -30.59
N PHE A 573 -38.08 -3.28 -31.01
CA PHE A 573 -37.98 -1.83 -30.81
C PHE A 573 -37.92 -1.48 -29.31
N LEU A 574 -38.77 -2.09 -28.49
CA LEU A 574 -38.80 -1.85 -27.04
C LEU A 574 -37.47 -2.26 -26.37
N ASN A 575 -36.94 -3.44 -26.73
CA ASN A 575 -35.65 -3.91 -26.25
C ASN A 575 -34.51 -2.99 -26.68
N GLN A 576 -34.58 -2.46 -27.90
CA GLN A 576 -33.59 -1.52 -28.41
C GLN A 576 -33.61 -0.21 -27.60
N VAL A 577 -34.80 0.36 -27.35
CA VAL A 577 -34.98 1.55 -26.49
C VAL A 577 -34.49 1.28 -25.07
N GLU A 578 -34.87 0.15 -24.44
CA GLU A 578 -34.38 -0.22 -23.10
C GLU A 578 -32.85 -0.39 -23.04
N SER A 579 -32.23 -0.92 -24.11
CA SER A 579 -30.77 -1.07 -24.18
C SER A 579 -30.04 0.28 -24.17
N TYR A 580 -30.65 1.30 -24.76
CA TYR A 580 -30.13 2.67 -24.77
C TYR A 580 -30.38 3.37 -23.43
N LEU A 581 -31.52 3.12 -22.80
CA LEU A 581 -31.85 3.66 -21.47
C LEU A 581 -30.94 3.13 -20.37
N LYS A 582 -30.48 1.87 -20.45
CA LYS A 582 -29.45 1.32 -19.53
C LYS A 582 -28.13 2.10 -19.55
N ARG A 583 -27.90 2.95 -20.56
CA ARG A 583 -26.69 3.77 -20.72
C ARG A 583 -26.85 5.20 -20.16
N ASN A 584 -27.97 5.52 -19.51
CA ASN A 584 -28.26 6.72 -18.71
C ASN A 584 -28.17 8.12 -19.36
N ASN A 585 -28.04 8.26 -20.69
CA ASN A 585 -27.72 9.57 -21.32
C ASN A 585 -28.76 10.07 -22.37
N GLY A 586 -30.04 9.69 -22.22
CA GLY A 586 -31.11 10.08 -23.16
C GLY A 586 -31.94 11.27 -22.68
N TYR A 587 -32.23 12.23 -23.57
CA TYR A 587 -33.14 13.35 -23.30
C TYR A 587 -34.60 13.02 -23.59
N GLY A 588 -34.86 12.12 -24.55
CA GLY A 588 -36.23 11.80 -24.91
C GLY A 588 -36.36 11.01 -26.21
N LEU A 589 -37.61 10.87 -26.62
CA LEU A 589 -38.01 10.27 -27.89
C LEU A 589 -38.67 11.31 -28.79
N SER A 590 -38.49 11.16 -30.10
CA SER A 590 -39.21 11.91 -31.12
C SER A 590 -39.65 10.96 -32.24
N GLN A 591 -40.36 11.48 -33.24
CA GLN A 591 -40.71 10.73 -34.44
C GLN A 591 -40.57 11.63 -35.67
N ASN A 592 -39.84 11.15 -36.66
CA ASN A 592 -39.73 11.84 -37.94
C ASN A 592 -41.11 11.84 -38.63
N PRO A 593 -41.66 13.00 -39.01
CA PRO A 593 -42.99 13.09 -39.60
C PRO A 593 -43.06 12.47 -41.00
N ASP A 594 -41.95 12.42 -41.73
CA ASP A 594 -41.86 11.95 -43.11
C ASP A 594 -41.61 10.44 -43.17
N THR A 595 -40.60 9.94 -42.45
CA THR A 595 -40.25 8.50 -42.47
C THR A 595 -41.08 7.66 -41.51
N LYS A 596 -41.72 8.31 -40.52
CA LYS A 596 -42.39 7.69 -39.37
C LYS A 596 -41.46 6.89 -38.44
N ASP A 597 -40.15 6.96 -38.66
CA ASP A 597 -39.17 6.36 -37.76
C ASP A 597 -39.14 7.14 -36.43
N TYR A 598 -39.17 6.41 -35.33
CA TYR A 598 -38.85 6.95 -34.01
C TYR A 598 -37.37 7.30 -33.92
N ILE A 599 -37.10 8.37 -33.18
CA ILE A 599 -35.77 8.93 -32.99
C ILE A 599 -35.47 8.93 -31.50
N PHE A 600 -34.33 8.38 -31.13
CA PHE A 600 -33.80 8.52 -29.78
C PHE A 600 -32.87 9.74 -29.72
N VAL A 601 -33.07 10.59 -28.72
CA VAL A 601 -32.38 11.90 -28.61
C VAL A 601 -31.37 11.84 -27.45
N TYR A 602 -30.09 12.07 -27.76
CA TYR A 602 -28.98 12.05 -26.78
C TYR A 602 -28.32 13.42 -26.63
N ASP A 603 -27.60 13.59 -25.52
CA ASP A 603 -26.56 14.60 -25.39
C ASP A 603 -25.49 14.43 -26.50
N ASN A 604 -25.06 15.54 -27.10
CA ASN A 604 -23.95 15.56 -28.07
C ASN A 604 -22.62 15.04 -27.48
N ASN A 605 -22.47 15.00 -26.15
CA ASN A 605 -21.35 14.34 -25.48
C ASN A 605 -21.34 12.80 -25.61
N TYR A 606 -22.38 12.19 -26.20
CA TYR A 606 -22.43 10.75 -26.47
C TYR A 606 -21.20 10.21 -27.22
N PHE A 607 -20.67 10.97 -28.19
CA PHE A 607 -19.48 10.56 -28.96
C PHE A 607 -18.16 10.74 -28.19
N GLU A 608 -18.20 11.20 -26.95
CA GLU A 608 -17.04 11.14 -26.06
C GLU A 608 -16.80 9.73 -25.53
N GLU A 609 -17.88 9.00 -25.24
CA GLU A 609 -17.84 7.66 -24.64
C GLU A 609 -18.07 6.53 -25.65
N TYR A 610 -18.72 6.83 -26.78
CA TYR A 610 -19.15 5.85 -27.77
C TYR A 610 -18.57 6.12 -29.16
N CYS A 611 -18.28 5.05 -29.90
CA CYS A 611 -17.75 5.10 -31.25
C CYS A 611 -18.78 5.63 -32.25
N GLU A 612 -18.44 6.70 -32.97
CA GLU A 612 -19.28 7.31 -34.02
C GLU A 612 -19.60 6.36 -35.19
N LYS A 613 -18.77 5.34 -35.41
CA LYS A 613 -18.90 4.40 -36.55
C LYS A 613 -19.64 3.11 -36.22
N CYS A 614 -19.66 2.67 -34.97
CA CYS A 614 -20.29 1.39 -34.62
C CYS A 614 -21.16 1.42 -33.36
N GLY A 615 -21.18 2.53 -32.61
CA GLY A 615 -22.00 2.68 -31.39
C GLY A 615 -21.51 1.87 -30.18
N ASP A 616 -20.37 1.19 -30.29
CA ASP A 616 -19.73 0.52 -29.16
C ASP A 616 -19.03 1.52 -28.24
N ARG A 617 -19.09 1.26 -26.93
CA ARG A 617 -18.38 2.06 -25.93
C ARG A 617 -16.87 1.92 -26.14
N TYR A 618 -16.13 3.03 -26.05
CA TYR A 618 -14.67 2.95 -25.95
C TYR A 618 -14.31 2.18 -24.67
N LYS A 619 -13.37 1.23 -24.76
CA LYS A 619 -12.93 0.45 -23.59
C LYS A 619 -12.04 1.25 -22.63
N ASN A 620 -11.43 2.33 -23.13
CA ASN A 620 -10.64 3.30 -22.38
C ASN A 620 -11.09 4.69 -22.82
N ASP A 621 -11.68 5.46 -21.89
CA ASP A 621 -12.32 6.75 -22.16
C ASP A 621 -11.31 7.81 -22.66
N ASP A 622 -10.02 7.66 -22.34
CA ASP A 622 -8.96 8.62 -22.70
C ASP A 622 -8.52 8.57 -24.19
N GLU A 623 -8.82 7.49 -24.93
CA GLU A 623 -8.18 7.23 -26.22
C GLU A 623 -9.09 7.27 -27.45
N LYS A 624 -10.42 7.34 -27.25
CA LYS A 624 -11.46 7.43 -28.30
C LYS A 624 -11.14 6.57 -29.56
N TRP A 625 -10.61 5.35 -29.35
CA TRP A 625 -10.19 4.41 -30.37
C TRP A 625 -11.08 3.17 -30.38
N CYS A 626 -11.63 2.83 -31.55
CA CYS A 626 -12.49 1.67 -31.72
C CYS A 626 -11.75 0.54 -32.46
N LYS A 627 -11.38 -0.52 -31.71
CA LYS A 627 -10.72 -1.71 -32.25
C LYS A 627 -11.51 -2.37 -33.40
N PRO A 628 -12.83 -2.65 -33.29
CA PRO A 628 -13.62 -3.17 -34.41
C PRO A 628 -13.52 -2.33 -35.69
N CYS A 629 -13.61 -1.00 -35.56
CA CYS A 629 -13.51 -0.09 -36.69
C CYS A 629 -12.09 -0.02 -37.29
N HIS A 630 -11.05 -0.12 -36.45
CA HIS A 630 -9.66 -0.22 -36.92
C HIS A 630 -9.45 -1.50 -37.74
N VAL A 631 -9.89 -2.65 -37.23
CA VAL A 631 -9.78 -3.93 -37.93
C VAL A 631 -10.52 -3.90 -39.27
N ASN A 632 -11.72 -3.31 -39.32
CA ASN A 632 -12.47 -3.18 -40.58
C ASN A 632 -11.77 -2.25 -41.58
N HIS A 633 -11.17 -1.15 -41.12
CA HIS A 633 -10.38 -0.27 -41.99
C HIS A 633 -9.19 -1.00 -42.61
N LEU A 634 -8.46 -1.80 -41.83
CA LEU A 634 -7.33 -2.59 -42.35
C LEU A 634 -7.80 -3.61 -43.40
N LYS A 635 -8.87 -4.37 -43.10
CA LYS A 635 -9.45 -5.35 -44.03
C LYS A 635 -9.83 -4.73 -45.38
N ASN A 636 -10.42 -3.53 -45.36
CA ASN A 636 -10.80 -2.83 -46.59
C ASN A 636 -9.60 -2.34 -47.42
N ASN A 637 -8.40 -2.27 -46.83
CA ASN A 637 -7.19 -1.74 -47.45
C ASN A 637 -6.11 -2.80 -47.73
N PHE A 638 -6.39 -4.10 -47.54
CA PHE A 638 -5.41 -5.18 -47.76
C PHE A 638 -4.75 -5.16 -49.14
N MET A 639 -5.44 -4.66 -50.17
CA MET A 639 -4.91 -4.54 -51.52
C MET A 639 -3.75 -3.54 -51.66
N ASN A 640 -3.57 -2.63 -50.69
CA ASN A 640 -2.54 -1.59 -50.74
C ASN A 640 -1.14 -2.08 -50.31
N TRP A 641 -1.03 -3.28 -49.75
CA TRP A 641 0.23 -3.83 -49.19
C TRP A 641 0.63 -5.17 -49.82
N THR A 642 0.37 -5.34 -51.13
CA THR A 642 0.74 -6.57 -51.84
C THR A 642 2.23 -6.57 -52.25
N SER A 643 2.87 -7.70 -51.98
CA SER A 643 4.24 -8.04 -52.42
C SER A 643 4.27 -8.68 -53.81
N GLY A 644 3.11 -9.06 -54.35
CA GLY A 644 3.00 -9.94 -55.51
C GLY A 644 3.23 -11.43 -55.19
N ASN A 645 3.48 -11.78 -53.92
CA ASN A 645 3.58 -13.15 -53.44
C ASN A 645 2.46 -13.43 -52.44
N SER A 646 1.52 -14.31 -52.79
CA SER A 646 0.34 -14.61 -51.99
C SER A 646 0.66 -15.08 -50.56
N LYS A 647 1.77 -15.80 -50.36
CA LYS A 647 2.19 -16.28 -49.03
C LYS A 647 2.65 -15.14 -48.12
N ILE A 648 3.33 -14.15 -48.68
CA ILE A 648 3.81 -12.99 -47.94
C ILE A 648 2.63 -12.05 -47.65
N ASP A 649 1.73 -11.90 -48.62
CA ASP A 649 0.54 -11.08 -48.46
C ASP A 649 -0.37 -11.62 -47.35
N GLU A 650 -0.60 -12.94 -47.33
CA GLU A 650 -1.34 -13.62 -46.26
C GLU A 650 -0.66 -13.43 -44.89
N PHE A 651 0.68 -13.50 -44.87
CA PHE A 651 1.47 -13.27 -43.66
C PHE A 651 1.35 -11.84 -43.11
N VAL A 652 1.47 -10.84 -43.99
CA VAL A 652 1.31 -9.41 -43.64
C VAL A 652 -0.09 -9.15 -43.11
N GLN A 653 -1.13 -9.64 -43.80
CA GLN A 653 -2.53 -9.51 -43.37
C GLN A 653 -2.77 -10.14 -41.99
N ARG A 654 -2.19 -11.32 -41.72
CA ARG A 654 -2.28 -11.98 -40.41
C ARG A 654 -1.71 -11.11 -39.30
N LEU A 655 -0.57 -10.44 -39.53
CA LEU A 655 0.04 -9.55 -38.54
C LEU A 655 -0.73 -8.24 -38.36
N GLN A 656 -1.26 -7.66 -39.43
CA GLN A 656 -2.12 -6.47 -39.38
C GLN A 656 -3.37 -6.68 -38.51
N LEU A 657 -3.93 -7.89 -38.48
CA LEU A 657 -5.10 -8.22 -37.66
C LEU A 657 -4.79 -8.43 -36.17
N LYS A 658 -3.51 -8.49 -35.76
CA LYS A 658 -3.10 -8.68 -34.34
C LYS A 658 -3.14 -7.41 -33.49
N ILE A 659 -3.54 -6.25 -34.06
CA ILE A 659 -3.63 -4.97 -33.34
C ILE A 659 -4.54 -5.03 -32.10
N ASN A 660 -4.06 -4.45 -31.00
CA ASN A 660 -4.71 -4.41 -29.69
C ASN A 660 -4.77 -3.02 -29.07
N LYS A 661 -3.94 -2.06 -29.51
CA LYS A 661 -3.92 -0.67 -29.06
C LYS A 661 -3.92 0.30 -30.24
N HIS A 662 -4.28 1.56 -29.99
CA HIS A 662 -4.34 2.61 -31.01
C HIS A 662 -2.95 2.98 -31.57
N ASN A 663 -1.88 2.79 -30.80
CA ASN A 663 -0.50 3.10 -31.15
C ASN A 663 0.30 1.87 -31.59
N ASP A 664 -0.34 0.70 -31.73
CA ASP A 664 0.32 -0.48 -32.28
C ASP A 664 0.80 -0.19 -33.71
N VAL A 665 1.98 -0.71 -34.02
CA VAL A 665 2.63 -0.52 -35.31
C VAL A 665 1.96 -1.43 -36.33
N ILE A 666 1.54 -0.86 -37.45
CA ILE A 666 0.97 -1.63 -38.56
C ILE A 666 2.14 -2.24 -39.34
N PHE A 667 2.18 -3.57 -39.43
CA PHE A 667 3.17 -4.26 -40.24
C PHE A 667 2.84 -4.13 -41.72
N GLU A 668 3.79 -3.66 -42.52
CA GLU A 668 3.58 -3.37 -43.94
C GLU A 668 4.53 -4.19 -44.82
N TRP A 669 4.10 -4.51 -46.04
CA TRP A 669 5.03 -4.75 -47.13
C TRP A 669 5.52 -3.41 -47.67
N ILE A 670 6.84 -3.22 -47.71
CA ILE A 670 7.47 -1.95 -48.07
C ILE A 670 8.28 -2.16 -49.36
N PRO A 671 7.87 -1.55 -50.48
CA PRO A 671 8.66 -1.59 -51.72
C PRO A 671 10.08 -1.05 -51.50
N TYR A 672 11.10 -1.75 -52.01
CA TYR A 672 12.50 -1.39 -51.73
C TYR A 672 12.89 0.02 -52.22
N ASN A 673 12.25 0.51 -53.28
CA ASN A 673 12.41 1.87 -53.79
C ASN A 673 11.87 2.97 -52.85
N GLU A 674 11.25 2.60 -51.73
CA GLU A 674 10.83 3.52 -50.67
C GLU A 674 11.97 3.90 -49.71
N PHE A 675 13.09 3.18 -49.74
CA PHE A 675 14.26 3.49 -48.92
C PHE A 675 15.25 4.39 -49.67
N ILE A 676 15.64 5.49 -49.03
CA ILE A 676 16.68 6.42 -49.52
C ILE A 676 17.81 6.52 -48.49
N SER A 677 18.97 7.03 -48.93
CA SER A 677 20.14 7.24 -48.08
C SER A 677 20.61 5.98 -47.33
N ILE A 678 20.58 4.82 -47.99
CA ILE A 678 21.01 3.54 -47.42
C ILE A 678 22.51 3.59 -47.11
N LYS A 679 22.88 3.30 -45.86
CA LYS A 679 24.27 3.22 -45.38
C LYS A 679 24.52 1.87 -44.73
N GLU A 680 25.43 1.10 -45.30
CA GLU A 680 25.82 -0.21 -44.77
C GLU A 680 26.62 -0.07 -43.45
N THR A 681 26.38 -0.99 -42.53
CA THR A 681 27.09 -1.16 -41.27
C THR A 681 27.78 -2.54 -41.22
N ARG A 682 28.48 -2.89 -40.14
CA ARG A 682 29.05 -4.25 -39.99
C ARG A 682 27.92 -5.28 -39.85
N ASN A 683 28.14 -6.51 -40.34
CA ASN A 683 27.28 -7.70 -40.19
C ASN A 683 25.83 -7.55 -40.72
N ASP A 684 25.62 -7.62 -42.05
CA ASP A 684 24.29 -7.76 -42.69
C ASP A 684 23.22 -6.71 -42.29
N LEU A 685 23.67 -5.51 -41.89
CA LEU A 685 22.82 -4.43 -41.42
C LEU A 685 23.07 -3.16 -42.23
N ALA A 686 22.01 -2.40 -42.50
CA ALA A 686 22.10 -1.05 -43.06
C ALA A 686 21.10 -0.10 -42.40
N THR A 687 21.41 1.19 -42.37
CA THR A 687 20.44 2.22 -41.96
C THR A 687 19.90 2.94 -43.19
N ALA A 688 18.61 3.29 -43.19
CA ALA A 688 17.95 3.97 -44.31
C ALA A 688 16.88 4.96 -43.83
N ILE A 689 16.39 5.81 -44.74
CA ILE A 689 15.21 6.65 -44.54
C ILE A 689 14.07 6.07 -45.39
N TRP A 690 12.95 5.75 -44.76
CA TRP A 690 11.72 5.35 -45.43
C TRP A 690 10.89 6.59 -45.77
N LYS A 691 10.78 6.94 -47.06
CA LYS A 691 10.15 8.19 -47.54
C LYS A 691 8.71 8.36 -47.07
N GLU A 692 7.87 7.39 -47.40
CA GLU A 692 6.45 7.40 -47.00
C GLU A 692 6.28 7.09 -45.51
N GLY A 693 7.17 6.27 -44.93
CA GLY A 693 7.14 5.92 -43.52
C GLY A 693 5.89 5.16 -43.07
N PRO A 694 5.81 4.81 -41.78
CA PRO A 694 4.76 3.92 -41.26
C PRO A 694 3.40 4.61 -41.18
N LEU A 695 2.33 3.83 -41.41
CA LEU A 695 0.96 4.26 -41.15
C LEU A 695 0.66 4.25 -39.64
N CYS A 696 0.14 5.36 -39.11
CA CYS A 696 -0.23 5.50 -37.70
C CYS A 696 -1.61 6.15 -37.51
N TYR A 697 -2.30 5.81 -36.44
CA TYR A 697 -3.58 6.45 -36.10
C TYR A 697 -3.34 7.79 -35.39
N ASN A 698 -3.83 8.89 -35.97
CA ASN A 698 -3.78 10.21 -35.34
C ASN A 698 -4.99 10.38 -34.41
N LYS A 699 -4.74 10.49 -33.09
CA LYS A 699 -5.81 10.66 -32.07
C LYS A 699 -6.62 11.94 -32.25
N ILE A 700 -5.98 13.04 -32.62
CA ILE A 700 -6.61 14.37 -32.70
C ILE A 700 -7.57 14.41 -33.88
N GLU A 701 -7.14 13.91 -35.03
CA GLU A 701 -7.92 13.96 -36.27
C GLU A 701 -8.77 12.71 -36.52
N ARG A 702 -8.63 11.68 -35.67
CA ARG A 702 -9.33 10.38 -35.76
C ARG A 702 -9.18 9.69 -37.12
N LYS A 703 -8.01 9.88 -37.76
CA LYS A 703 -7.70 9.39 -39.11
C LYS A 703 -6.30 8.80 -39.16
N TYR A 704 -6.08 7.86 -40.08
CA TYR A 704 -4.75 7.30 -40.33
C TYR A 704 -3.90 8.26 -41.14
N LYS A 705 -2.64 8.44 -40.71
CA LYS A 705 -1.64 9.28 -41.38
C LYS A 705 -0.30 8.57 -41.43
N ARG A 706 0.45 8.82 -42.49
CA ARG A 706 1.83 8.34 -42.64
C ARG A 706 2.82 9.28 -41.93
N ARG A 707 3.83 8.71 -41.26
CA ARG A 707 4.95 9.46 -40.67
C ARG A 707 6.11 9.53 -41.66
N LEU A 708 6.10 10.57 -42.50
CA LEU A 708 7.07 10.71 -43.58
C LEU A 708 8.53 10.74 -43.08
N ASN A 709 9.44 10.19 -43.88
CA ASN A 709 10.89 10.19 -43.67
C ASN A 709 11.37 9.50 -42.38
N GLU A 710 10.75 8.38 -42.02
CA GLU A 710 11.12 7.61 -40.83
C GLU A 710 12.49 6.95 -40.99
N LYS A 711 13.34 7.02 -39.96
CA LYS A 711 14.67 6.42 -40.01
C LYS A 711 14.58 4.96 -39.54
N VAL A 712 15.01 4.03 -40.38
CA VAL A 712 14.85 2.59 -40.15
C VAL A 712 16.18 1.85 -40.17
N LEU A 713 16.19 0.69 -39.52
CA LEU A 713 17.29 -0.28 -39.60
C LEU A 713 16.84 -1.44 -40.50
N LEU A 714 17.66 -1.77 -41.50
CA LEU A 714 17.45 -2.85 -42.47
C LEU A 714 18.33 -4.03 -42.06
N LYS A 715 17.71 -5.17 -41.74
CA LYS A 715 18.41 -6.44 -41.46
C LYS A 715 18.23 -7.37 -42.65
N TYR A 716 19.31 -7.67 -43.36
CA TYR A 716 19.29 -8.53 -44.53
C TYR A 716 19.22 -9.99 -44.08
N LEU A 717 18.25 -10.73 -44.62
CA LEU A 717 18.07 -12.15 -44.36
C LEU A 717 18.77 -12.93 -45.47
N ASN A 718 20.08 -13.18 -45.31
CA ASN A 718 20.89 -13.88 -46.30
C ASN A 718 20.31 -15.27 -46.63
N ASP A 719 20.45 -15.71 -47.88
CA ASP A 719 19.94 -16.99 -48.41
C ASP A 719 18.41 -17.17 -48.35
N SER A 720 17.64 -16.08 -48.26
CA SER A 720 16.16 -16.13 -48.09
C SER A 720 15.36 -16.19 -49.40
N GLN A 721 16.00 -16.50 -50.52
CA GLN A 721 15.38 -16.55 -51.86
C GLN A 721 14.16 -17.51 -51.92
N ASN A 722 14.10 -18.51 -51.02
CA ASN A 722 12.97 -19.41 -50.83
C ASN A 722 12.34 -19.25 -49.43
N ILE A 723 11.58 -18.17 -49.22
CA ILE A 723 10.83 -17.99 -47.97
C ILE A 723 9.86 -19.15 -47.74
N ASN A 724 9.98 -19.83 -46.59
CA ASN A 724 9.07 -20.88 -46.15
C ASN A 724 8.35 -20.45 -44.86
N TYR A 725 7.33 -21.22 -44.47
CA TYR A 725 6.52 -20.92 -43.29
C TYR A 725 7.34 -20.87 -41.98
N ILE A 726 8.46 -21.59 -41.92
CA ILE A 726 9.37 -21.61 -40.76
C ILE A 726 10.07 -20.26 -40.61
N ILE A 727 10.63 -19.70 -41.70
CA ILE A 727 11.27 -18.37 -41.70
C ILE A 727 10.24 -17.28 -41.36
N LEU A 728 9.04 -17.35 -41.96
CA LEU A 728 7.97 -16.40 -41.66
C LEU A 728 7.51 -16.49 -40.19
N ASN A 729 7.42 -17.68 -39.61
CA ASN A 729 7.10 -17.83 -38.19
C ASN A 729 8.21 -17.36 -37.27
N LYS A 730 9.49 -17.56 -37.63
CA LYS A 730 10.62 -16.94 -36.91
C LYS A 730 10.49 -15.43 -36.85
N ILE A 731 10.17 -14.79 -37.98
CA ILE A 731 9.88 -13.35 -38.07
C ILE A 731 8.63 -12.97 -37.24
N ALA A 732 7.61 -13.84 -37.20
CA ALA A 732 6.40 -13.63 -36.41
C ALA A 732 6.59 -13.80 -34.90
N ASN A 733 7.57 -14.61 -34.48
CA ASN A 733 7.88 -14.89 -33.08
C ASN A 733 8.88 -13.89 -32.52
N SER A 734 9.76 -13.31 -33.36
CA SER A 734 10.55 -12.12 -33.02
C SER A 734 9.72 -10.83 -33.00
N PHE A 735 8.43 -10.92 -33.32
CA PHE A 735 7.57 -9.77 -33.55
C PHE A 735 7.24 -9.00 -32.27
N GLY A 736 7.71 -7.76 -32.21
CA GLY A 736 7.19 -6.73 -31.35
C GLY A 736 7.72 -5.38 -31.80
N GLU A 737 6.82 -4.54 -32.34
CA GLU A 737 7.08 -3.15 -32.75
C GLU A 737 7.95 -2.96 -34.02
N ASP A 738 8.01 -3.91 -34.96
CA ASP A 738 8.73 -3.71 -36.24
C ASP A 738 7.83 -3.17 -37.36
N TYR A 739 8.43 -2.54 -38.38
CA TYR A 739 7.68 -1.85 -39.43
C TYR A 739 7.21 -2.75 -40.56
N GLY A 740 8.01 -3.74 -40.96
CA GLY A 740 7.62 -4.49 -42.16
C GLY A 740 8.68 -5.39 -42.76
N LEU A 741 8.33 -5.92 -43.92
CA LEU A 741 9.23 -6.65 -44.81
C LEU A 741 9.44 -5.87 -46.11
N SER A 742 10.62 -6.03 -46.66
CA SER A 742 10.96 -5.62 -48.02
C SER A 742 11.75 -6.74 -48.72
N GLN A 743 12.06 -6.55 -49.99
CA GLN A 743 12.91 -7.46 -50.74
C GLN A 743 13.90 -6.67 -51.58
N ASN A 744 15.18 -7.04 -51.48
CA ASN A 744 16.22 -6.47 -52.31
C ASN A 744 15.96 -6.84 -53.79
N PRO A 745 15.82 -5.88 -54.71
CA PRO A 745 15.50 -6.17 -56.10
C PRO A 745 16.63 -6.91 -56.82
N THR A 746 17.87 -6.76 -56.36
CA THR A 746 19.10 -7.31 -56.96
C THR A 746 19.39 -8.70 -56.42
N THR A 747 19.51 -8.86 -55.10
CA THR A 747 19.89 -10.13 -54.48
C THR A 747 18.70 -11.07 -54.28
N LYS A 748 17.47 -10.54 -54.36
CA LYS A 748 16.22 -11.22 -54.00
C LYS A 748 16.08 -11.62 -52.54
N ASP A 749 17.03 -11.23 -51.69
CA ASP A 749 16.94 -11.46 -50.26
C ASP A 749 15.87 -10.58 -49.64
N PHE A 750 15.13 -11.15 -48.69
CA PHE A 750 14.19 -10.42 -47.86
C PHE A 750 14.93 -9.57 -46.83
N ILE A 751 14.34 -8.43 -46.53
CA ILE A 751 14.86 -7.44 -45.60
C ILE A 751 13.81 -7.23 -44.54
N LEU A 752 14.21 -7.40 -43.27
CA LEU A 752 13.38 -7.03 -42.14
C LEU A 752 13.61 -5.55 -41.80
N VAL A 753 12.53 -4.79 -41.71
CA VAL A 753 12.55 -3.33 -41.49
C VAL A 753 12.23 -3.05 -40.03
N LEU A 754 13.28 -2.74 -39.25
CA LEU A 754 13.26 -2.64 -37.80
C LEU A 754 13.16 -1.19 -37.31
N GLN A 755 12.54 -1.02 -36.15
CA GLN A 755 12.53 0.27 -35.45
C GLN A 755 13.84 0.52 -34.71
N LEU A 756 14.54 1.61 -35.06
CA LEU A 756 15.76 2.06 -34.36
C LEU A 756 15.54 2.38 -32.87
N LYS A 757 14.30 2.70 -32.48
CA LYS A 757 13.92 2.89 -31.08
C LYS A 757 14.06 1.60 -30.25
N HIS A 758 13.82 0.45 -30.88
CA HIS A 758 13.73 -0.85 -30.21
C HIS A 758 14.93 -1.75 -30.51
N HIS A 759 15.79 -1.39 -31.47
CA HIS A 759 16.89 -2.22 -31.92
C HIS A 759 18.24 -1.50 -31.86
N CYS A 760 19.27 -2.24 -31.49
CA CYS A 760 20.65 -1.79 -31.48
C CYS A 760 21.16 -1.54 -32.90
N GLN A 761 21.59 -0.31 -33.20
CA GLN A 761 22.10 0.03 -34.52
C GLN A 761 23.43 -0.66 -34.90
N TYR A 762 24.10 -1.30 -33.94
CA TYR A 762 25.41 -1.94 -34.14
C TYR A 762 25.33 -3.46 -34.31
N CYS A 763 24.38 -4.12 -33.66
CA CYS A 763 24.22 -5.57 -33.74
C CYS A 763 22.84 -6.01 -34.25
N GLY A 764 21.88 -5.09 -34.39
CA GLY A 764 20.53 -5.40 -34.86
C GLY A 764 19.65 -6.16 -33.87
N GLU A 765 20.14 -6.42 -32.67
CA GLU A 765 19.38 -7.10 -31.61
C GLU A 765 18.44 -6.13 -30.90
N LYS A 766 17.29 -6.67 -30.47
CA LYS A 766 16.27 -5.92 -29.74
C LYS A 766 16.80 -5.52 -28.37
N TYR A 767 16.45 -4.31 -27.93
CA TYR A 767 16.75 -3.85 -26.59
C TYR A 767 15.90 -4.61 -25.57
N ASN A 768 16.54 -5.13 -24.53
CA ASN A 768 15.88 -5.96 -23.52
C ASN A 768 15.19 -5.13 -22.42
N ASN A 769 15.52 -3.85 -22.31
CA ASN A 769 14.95 -2.96 -21.32
C ASN A 769 14.98 -1.49 -21.80
N GLU A 770 14.21 -0.63 -21.13
CA GLU A 770 14.09 0.79 -21.44
C GLU A 770 15.45 1.53 -21.36
N PHE A 771 16.37 1.07 -20.49
CA PHE A 771 17.70 1.63 -20.37
C PHE A 771 18.54 1.42 -21.65
N GLU A 772 18.54 0.23 -22.24
CA GLU A 772 19.23 -0.01 -23.51
C GLU A 772 18.61 0.83 -24.64
N MET A 773 17.28 0.99 -24.65
CA MET A 773 16.57 1.85 -25.60
C MET A 773 17.01 3.32 -25.50
N ILE A 774 17.15 3.83 -24.29
CA ILE A 774 17.62 5.21 -24.02
C ILE A 774 19.08 5.37 -24.46
N ASN A 775 19.95 4.42 -24.11
CA ASN A 775 21.39 4.50 -24.40
C ASN A 775 21.77 4.17 -25.85
N LYS A 776 20.82 3.68 -26.66
CA LYS A 776 21.02 3.29 -28.05
C LYS A 776 22.17 2.29 -28.28
N ARG A 777 22.49 1.49 -27.25
CA ARG A 777 23.53 0.44 -27.25
C ARG A 777 23.07 -0.68 -26.33
N CYS A 778 23.04 -1.92 -26.84
CA CYS A 778 22.71 -3.08 -26.02
C CYS A 778 23.87 -3.45 -25.07
N ILE A 779 23.56 -4.18 -24.01
CA ILE A 779 24.52 -4.65 -22.99
C ILE A 779 25.71 -5.38 -23.62
N LEU A 780 25.48 -6.18 -24.67
CA LEU A 780 26.52 -6.91 -25.41
C LEU A 780 27.51 -5.97 -26.11
N CYS A 781 27.05 -4.81 -26.60
CA CYS A 781 27.92 -3.83 -27.26
C CYS A 781 28.60 -2.86 -26.26
N GLN A 782 28.23 -2.87 -24.98
CA GLN A 782 28.80 -1.99 -23.95
C GLN A 782 29.97 -2.61 -23.16
N ALA A 783 30.15 -3.93 -23.20
CA ALA A 783 31.21 -4.65 -22.49
C ALA A 783 32.49 -4.81 -23.34
N ASN A 784 33.13 -3.68 -23.68
CA ASN A 784 34.35 -3.67 -24.52
C ASN A 784 35.53 -3.01 -23.78
N HIS A 785 35.96 -3.56 -22.63
CA HIS A 785 37.31 -3.31 -22.11
C HIS A 785 38.30 -4.26 -22.80
N GLU A 786 39.57 -3.88 -22.92
CA GLU A 786 40.61 -4.72 -23.57
C GLU A 786 40.93 -6.01 -22.79
N ASN A 787 40.57 -6.06 -21.51
CA ASN A 787 40.79 -7.21 -20.62
C ASN A 787 39.49 -8.01 -20.41
N ASP A 788 39.50 -9.27 -20.84
CA ASP A 788 38.36 -10.20 -20.77
C ASP A 788 37.89 -10.51 -19.34
N GLU A 789 38.78 -10.56 -18.35
CA GLU A 789 38.42 -10.79 -16.94
C GLU A 789 37.56 -9.65 -16.38
N ILE A 790 37.85 -8.41 -16.79
CA ILE A 790 37.04 -7.24 -16.41
C ILE A 790 35.68 -7.28 -17.12
N ASN A 791 35.66 -7.67 -18.40
CA ASN A 791 34.40 -7.81 -19.13
C ASN A 791 33.50 -8.86 -18.50
N ASP A 792 34.05 -10.01 -18.14
CA ASP A 792 33.30 -11.09 -17.51
C ASP A 792 32.86 -10.73 -16.10
N PHE A 793 33.69 -9.99 -15.35
CA PHE A 793 33.30 -9.44 -14.06
C PHE A 793 32.14 -8.44 -14.15
N VAL A 794 32.19 -7.50 -15.10
CA VAL A 794 31.11 -6.53 -15.31
C VAL A 794 29.82 -7.25 -15.71
N LYS A 795 29.88 -8.28 -16.57
CA LYS A 795 28.72 -9.13 -16.90
C LYS A 795 28.18 -9.84 -15.65
N GLU A 796 29.04 -10.47 -14.85
CA GLU A 796 28.66 -11.16 -13.62
C GLU A 796 27.94 -10.22 -12.64
N MET A 797 28.47 -9.02 -12.42
CA MET A 797 27.91 -8.02 -11.51
C MET A 797 26.56 -7.48 -12.00
N ARG A 798 26.39 -7.34 -13.31
CA ARG A 798 25.12 -6.93 -13.94
C ARG A 798 24.03 -8.01 -13.81
N LEU A 799 24.38 -9.29 -13.94
CA LEU A 799 23.43 -10.41 -13.78
C LEU A 799 22.89 -10.54 -12.35
N LYS A 800 23.62 -10.02 -11.35
CA LYS A 800 23.22 -10.04 -9.93
C LYS A 800 22.41 -8.81 -9.49
N ALA A 801 22.34 -7.77 -10.32
CA ALA A 801 21.63 -6.53 -9.97
C ALA A 801 20.11 -6.73 -10.06
N ASP A 802 19.38 -6.25 -9.06
CA ASP A 802 17.91 -6.32 -9.01
C ASP A 802 17.31 -5.50 -10.17
N LEU A 803 16.36 -6.08 -10.91
CA LEU A 803 15.72 -5.51 -12.11
C LEU A 803 14.98 -4.19 -11.84
N ASN A 804 14.73 -3.87 -10.57
CA ASN A 804 14.11 -2.61 -10.13
C ASN A 804 15.11 -1.48 -9.81
N SER A 805 16.42 -1.72 -9.93
CA SER A 805 17.44 -0.71 -9.66
C SER A 805 17.79 0.10 -10.92
N VAL A 806 17.66 1.43 -10.86
CA VAL A 806 17.94 2.36 -11.98
C VAL A 806 19.44 2.44 -12.33
N VAL A 807 20.33 1.80 -11.57
CA VAL A 807 21.79 1.95 -11.68
C VAL A 807 22.43 0.63 -12.12
N VAL A 808 22.96 0.59 -13.33
CA VAL A 808 23.66 -0.56 -13.90
C VAL A 808 25.17 -0.47 -13.60
N PHE A 809 25.72 -1.46 -12.90
CA PHE A 809 27.16 -1.58 -12.68
C PHE A 809 27.91 -1.65 -14.03
N GLN A 810 28.93 -0.83 -14.26
CA GLN A 810 29.64 -0.83 -15.55
C GLN A 810 31.14 -0.53 -15.47
N TRP A 811 31.86 -0.82 -16.55
CA TRP A 811 33.18 -0.24 -16.77
C TRP A 811 33.03 1.21 -17.23
N ILE A 812 33.70 2.13 -16.56
CA ILE A 812 33.66 3.56 -16.88
C ILE A 812 35.04 4.01 -17.35
N PRO A 813 35.20 4.38 -18.63
CA PRO A 813 36.45 4.97 -19.14
C PRO A 813 36.86 6.20 -18.32
N TYR A 814 38.14 6.28 -17.96
CA TYR A 814 38.65 7.32 -17.05
C TYR A 814 38.54 8.74 -17.63
N ASP A 815 38.56 8.86 -18.95
CA ASP A 815 38.40 10.13 -19.69
C ASP A 815 36.96 10.70 -19.63
N GLN A 816 35.99 9.96 -19.09
CA GLN A 816 34.64 10.48 -18.82
C GLN A 816 34.54 11.26 -17.49
N PHE A 817 35.61 11.32 -16.70
CA PHE A 817 35.64 12.03 -15.43
C PHE A 817 36.30 13.40 -15.58
N ASN A 818 35.52 14.45 -15.29
CA ASN A 818 35.96 15.84 -15.27
C ASN A 818 36.13 16.35 -13.84
N ASP A 819 36.84 17.47 -13.66
CA ASP A 819 37.03 18.15 -12.36
C ASP A 819 37.51 17.25 -11.21
N ILE A 820 38.42 16.33 -11.52
CA ILE A 820 38.96 15.37 -10.54
C ILE A 820 39.75 16.11 -9.46
N LYS A 821 39.29 16.02 -8.20
CA LYS A 821 39.93 16.66 -7.02
C LYS A 821 40.17 15.63 -5.94
N GLU A 822 41.38 15.56 -5.39
CA GLU A 822 41.68 14.73 -4.21
C GLU A 822 40.95 15.28 -2.98
N ILE A 823 40.21 14.43 -2.28
CA ILE A 823 39.41 14.81 -1.11
C ILE A 823 39.80 14.05 0.16
N GLY A 824 40.65 13.02 0.04
CA GLY A 824 41.18 12.28 1.16
C GLY A 824 42.16 11.20 0.74
N LYS A 825 43.18 10.97 1.58
CA LYS A 825 44.20 9.93 1.38
C LYS A 825 44.30 9.07 2.62
N GLY A 826 43.95 7.79 2.49
CA GLY A 826 44.08 6.80 3.54
C GLY A 826 45.37 5.99 3.41
N GLY A 827 45.52 4.98 4.28
CA GLY A 827 46.70 4.09 4.24
C GLY A 827 46.79 3.19 3.01
N PHE A 828 45.66 2.92 2.33
CA PHE A 828 45.56 1.92 1.25
C PHE A 828 44.77 2.39 0.02
N SER A 829 44.24 3.61 0.05
CA SER A 829 43.49 4.18 -1.06
C SER A 829 43.53 5.70 -1.04
N THR A 830 43.36 6.31 -2.21
CA THR A 830 43.13 7.74 -2.36
C THR A 830 41.72 7.96 -2.90
N VAL A 831 41.00 8.92 -2.35
CA VAL A 831 39.62 9.25 -2.71
C VAL A 831 39.59 10.59 -3.42
N TYR A 832 38.97 10.62 -4.60
CA TYR A 832 38.76 11.82 -5.39
C TYR A 832 37.26 12.10 -5.56
N SER A 833 36.88 13.36 -5.73
CA SER A 833 35.57 13.75 -6.29
C SER A 833 35.73 14.12 -7.76
N ALA A 834 34.76 13.74 -8.60
CA ALA A 834 34.74 14.07 -10.02
C ALA A 834 33.31 14.26 -10.53
N VAL A 835 33.17 14.88 -11.71
CA VAL A 835 31.92 14.95 -12.47
C VAL A 835 31.95 13.88 -13.56
N TRP A 836 30.92 13.03 -13.64
CA TRP A 836 30.84 11.96 -14.63
C TRP A 836 29.94 12.35 -15.81
N ASP A 837 30.57 12.66 -16.96
CA ASP A 837 29.93 13.17 -18.19
C ASP A 837 29.13 12.10 -18.96
N GLY A 838 29.31 10.81 -18.62
CA GLY A 838 28.59 9.68 -19.22
C GLY A 838 27.25 9.36 -18.57
N SER A 839 26.81 10.15 -17.58
CA SER A 839 25.52 10.00 -16.89
C SER A 839 24.46 10.95 -17.47
N LEU A 840 23.17 10.57 -17.44
CA LEU A 840 22.06 11.37 -17.99
C LEU A 840 21.97 12.82 -17.48
N TYR A 841 22.61 13.14 -16.35
CA TYR A 841 22.52 14.41 -15.64
C TYR A 841 23.86 15.01 -15.19
N ASN A 842 25.01 14.57 -15.71
CA ASN A 842 26.33 15.00 -15.24
C ASN A 842 26.47 14.89 -13.71
N GLU A 843 26.39 13.65 -13.21
CA GLU A 843 26.39 13.32 -11.79
C GLU A 843 27.77 13.53 -11.15
N ASN A 844 27.76 14.08 -9.92
CA ASN A 844 28.95 14.10 -9.07
C ASN A 844 29.20 12.71 -8.49
N VAL A 845 30.39 12.18 -8.68
CA VAL A 845 30.79 10.83 -8.23
C VAL A 845 32.03 10.87 -7.34
N ILE A 846 32.21 9.80 -6.57
CA ILE A 846 33.41 9.55 -5.77
C ILE A 846 34.23 8.45 -6.44
N LEU A 847 35.51 8.74 -6.67
CA LEU A 847 36.48 7.83 -7.25
C LEU A 847 37.41 7.35 -6.14
N LYS A 848 37.24 6.09 -5.70
CA LYS A 848 38.13 5.47 -4.71
C LYS A 848 39.20 4.63 -5.41
N CYS A 849 40.40 5.18 -5.52
CA CYS A 849 41.56 4.55 -6.13
C CYS A 849 42.28 3.65 -5.12
N ILE A 850 42.36 2.35 -5.40
CA ILE A 850 42.97 1.35 -4.50
C ILE A 850 44.46 1.18 -4.86
N HIS A 851 45.36 1.48 -3.92
CA HIS A 851 46.81 1.42 -4.17
C HIS A 851 47.28 0.00 -4.53
N ASN A 852 48.23 -0.11 -5.45
CA ASN A 852 48.84 -1.36 -5.93
C ASN A 852 47.85 -2.35 -6.60
N SER A 853 46.60 -1.97 -6.82
CA SER A 853 45.57 -2.86 -7.36
C SER A 853 45.85 -3.31 -8.79
N ARG A 854 46.66 -2.55 -9.56
CA ARG A 854 47.08 -2.93 -10.92
C ARG A 854 47.78 -4.28 -11.00
N ASN A 855 48.46 -4.69 -9.92
CA ASN A 855 49.23 -5.93 -9.85
C ASN A 855 48.41 -7.11 -9.28
N PHE A 856 47.18 -6.85 -8.81
CA PHE A 856 46.35 -7.81 -8.07
C PHE A 856 44.88 -7.71 -8.48
N LEU A 857 44.61 -7.84 -9.77
CA LEU A 857 43.28 -7.70 -10.36
C LEU A 857 42.25 -8.64 -9.72
N ASP A 858 42.50 -9.95 -9.65
CA ASP A 858 41.58 -10.90 -9.02
C ASP A 858 41.18 -10.52 -7.60
N LYS A 859 42.16 -10.06 -6.80
CA LYS A 859 41.91 -9.61 -5.43
C LYS A 859 41.06 -8.35 -5.39
N PHE A 860 41.30 -7.42 -6.33
CA PHE A 860 40.49 -6.21 -6.47
C PHE A 860 39.05 -6.58 -6.82
N LEU A 861 38.84 -7.41 -7.84
CA LEU A 861 37.50 -7.84 -8.27
C LEU A 861 36.78 -8.58 -7.15
N ASN A 862 37.45 -9.48 -6.41
CA ASN A 862 36.88 -10.16 -5.26
C ASN A 862 36.48 -9.19 -4.13
N LYS A 863 37.26 -8.14 -3.86
CA LYS A 863 36.87 -7.08 -2.91
C LYS A 863 35.64 -6.32 -3.39
N VAL A 864 35.53 -6.00 -4.68
CA VAL A 864 34.34 -5.34 -5.25
C VAL A 864 33.11 -6.27 -5.27
N LYS A 865 33.28 -7.57 -5.56
CA LYS A 865 32.22 -8.60 -5.44
C LYS A 865 31.69 -8.66 -4.02
N ALA A 866 32.59 -8.78 -3.05
CA ALA A 866 32.24 -8.79 -1.65
C ALA A 866 31.44 -7.53 -1.33
N TYR A 867 31.95 -6.34 -1.68
CA TYR A 867 31.29 -5.05 -1.44
C TYR A 867 29.89 -4.95 -2.08
N SER A 868 29.69 -5.49 -3.29
CA SER A 868 28.40 -5.46 -3.99
C SER A 868 27.37 -6.47 -3.45
N ASN A 869 27.79 -7.67 -3.06
CA ASN A 869 26.89 -8.70 -2.50
C ASN A 869 26.31 -8.30 -1.13
N GLN A 870 26.83 -7.23 -0.52
CA GLN A 870 26.49 -6.74 0.82
C GLN A 870 25.27 -5.80 0.84
N MET A 871 24.69 -5.48 -0.31
CA MET A 871 23.79 -4.32 -0.45
C MET A 871 22.34 -4.73 -0.73
N VAL A 872 21.63 -5.10 0.34
CA VAL A 872 20.16 -5.21 0.35
C VAL A 872 19.65 -4.32 1.50
N ASP A 873 18.71 -3.44 1.18
CA ASP A 873 18.15 -2.32 1.96
C ASP A 873 19.00 -1.03 2.00
N ASN A 874 18.67 -0.10 1.07
CA ASN A 874 18.93 1.35 1.16
C ASN A 874 20.32 1.75 1.72
N ILE A 875 21.31 1.95 0.83
CA ILE A 875 22.16 3.17 0.68
C ILE A 875 23.57 2.88 0.08
N PHE A 876 24.01 3.81 -0.80
CA PHE A 876 25.26 3.97 -1.59
C PHE A 876 25.32 3.24 -2.94
N LYS A 877 24.99 3.98 -4.02
CA LYS A 877 25.07 3.46 -5.39
C LYS A 877 26.53 3.13 -5.75
N LEU A 878 26.76 1.90 -6.17
CA LEU A 878 27.98 1.45 -6.82
C LEU A 878 27.79 1.54 -8.33
N TYR A 879 28.33 2.56 -8.98
CA TYR A 879 28.15 2.78 -10.42
C TYR A 879 29.00 1.84 -11.27
N GLY A 880 30.16 1.43 -10.75
CA GLY A 880 31.08 0.66 -11.57
C GLY A 880 32.52 0.70 -11.08
N ILE A 881 33.41 0.31 -11.99
CA ILE A 881 34.86 0.39 -11.82
C ILE A 881 35.50 1.15 -12.99
N SER A 882 36.66 1.71 -12.72
CA SER A 882 37.50 2.40 -13.69
C SER A 882 38.98 2.11 -13.40
N GLN A 883 39.89 2.71 -14.16
CA GLN A 883 41.33 2.60 -13.94
C GLN A 883 41.98 3.97 -14.09
N ASN A 884 42.77 4.36 -13.10
CA ASN A 884 43.52 5.62 -13.12
C ASN A 884 44.48 5.65 -14.33
N SER A 885 44.44 6.72 -15.12
CA SER A 885 45.27 6.83 -16.32
C SER A 885 46.77 6.83 -16.02
N ASP A 886 47.18 7.40 -14.88
CA ASP A 886 48.57 7.63 -14.50
C ASP A 886 49.16 6.44 -13.72
N THR A 887 48.51 6.06 -12.61
CA THR A 887 49.04 4.99 -11.73
C THR A 887 48.75 3.59 -12.26
N LYS A 888 47.74 3.47 -13.14
CA LYS A 888 47.11 2.22 -13.58
C LYS A 888 46.40 1.42 -12.49
N ASP A 889 46.30 1.99 -11.29
CA ASP A 889 45.50 1.39 -10.21
C ASP A 889 44.01 1.49 -10.53
N TYR A 890 43.26 0.47 -10.13
CA TYR A 890 41.82 0.39 -10.29
C TYR A 890 41.07 1.27 -9.29
N ILE A 891 39.94 1.76 -9.76
CA ILE A 891 39.07 2.74 -9.09
C ILE A 891 37.70 2.12 -8.91
N ILE A 892 37.12 2.27 -7.73
CA ILE A 892 35.71 1.99 -7.44
C ILE A 892 34.93 3.32 -7.58
N VAL A 893 33.86 3.32 -8.38
CA VAL A 893 33.06 4.52 -8.69
C VAL A 893 31.76 4.47 -7.89
N LEU A 894 31.59 5.43 -6.99
CA LEU A 894 30.52 5.45 -5.98
C LEU A 894 29.68 6.74 -6.05
N GLU A 895 28.47 6.66 -5.50
CA GLU A 895 27.63 7.82 -5.19
C GLU A 895 28.37 8.88 -4.38
N ASN A 896 28.09 10.15 -4.63
CA ASN A 896 28.62 11.23 -3.82
C ASN A 896 27.74 11.49 -2.58
N ALA A 897 28.27 11.20 -1.39
CA ALA A 897 27.68 11.64 -0.13
C ALA A 897 27.85 13.16 0.03
N LYS A 898 26.75 13.93 -0.03
CA LYS A 898 26.75 15.40 0.02
C LYS A 898 27.62 15.99 1.13
N TYR A 899 27.51 15.47 2.36
CA TYR A 899 28.26 15.97 3.51
C TYR A 899 29.58 15.23 3.74
N ARG A 900 29.83 14.11 3.06
CA ARG A 900 31.05 13.28 3.15
C ARG A 900 31.31 12.72 4.55
N ASN A 901 31.78 13.53 5.50
CA ASN A 901 32.14 13.08 6.85
C ASN A 901 31.33 13.81 7.94
N PHE A 902 31.46 13.35 9.19
CA PHE A 902 30.75 13.90 10.33
C PHE A 902 31.11 15.37 10.65
N ASN A 903 32.36 15.78 10.45
CA ASN A 903 32.80 17.16 10.72
C ASN A 903 32.11 18.16 9.78
N ASN A 904 31.97 17.81 8.52
CA ASN A 904 31.23 18.63 7.56
C ASN A 904 29.74 18.73 7.90
N TYR A 905 29.15 17.68 8.46
CA TYR A 905 27.77 17.73 8.94
C TYR A 905 27.63 18.67 10.15
N LEU A 906 28.56 18.64 11.10
CA LEU A 906 28.57 19.61 12.19
C LEU A 906 28.75 21.06 11.69
N ASN A 907 29.62 21.28 10.70
CA ASN A 907 29.76 22.60 10.06
C ASN A 907 28.46 23.02 9.37
N TYR A 908 27.77 22.09 8.71
CA TYR A 908 26.46 22.38 8.11
C TYR A 908 25.42 22.75 9.17
N LEU A 909 25.34 22.02 10.29
CA LEU A 909 24.42 22.37 11.38
C LEU A 909 24.73 23.77 11.92
N ASP A 910 26.02 24.08 12.09
CA ASP A 910 26.46 25.42 12.51
C ASP A 910 26.07 26.52 11.53
N GLU A 911 26.38 26.34 10.24
CA GLU A 911 26.06 27.30 9.16
C GLU A 911 24.55 27.57 9.05
N ASN A 912 23.71 26.60 9.41
CA ASN A 912 22.24 26.72 9.37
C ASN A 912 21.62 27.07 10.73
N ASN A 913 22.41 27.36 11.77
CA ASN A 913 21.95 27.60 13.15
C ASN A 913 21.09 26.46 13.72
N GLU A 914 21.37 25.22 13.35
CA GLU A 914 20.73 24.01 13.88
C GLU A 914 21.50 23.48 15.10
N SER A 915 20.79 23.06 16.15
CA SER A 915 21.38 22.63 17.42
C SER A 915 21.60 21.11 17.46
N PHE A 916 22.83 20.64 17.72
CA PHE A 916 23.13 19.20 17.79
C PHE A 916 22.72 18.53 19.12
N THR A 917 21.40 18.40 19.32
CA THR A 917 20.76 17.89 20.55
C THR A 917 20.92 16.37 20.74
N TRP A 918 20.68 15.89 21.97
CA TRP A 918 20.59 14.44 22.24
C TRP A 918 19.62 13.68 21.34
N LYS A 919 18.51 14.29 20.93
CA LYS A 919 17.56 13.65 20.01
C LYS A 919 18.22 13.37 18.66
N GLU A 920 18.95 14.34 18.11
CA GLU A 920 19.68 14.20 16.85
C GLU A 920 20.84 13.19 16.96
N ARG A 921 21.57 13.23 18.08
CA ARG A 921 22.64 12.25 18.38
C ARG A 921 22.10 10.81 18.42
N LEU A 922 20.94 10.61 19.04
CA LEU A 922 20.30 9.30 19.11
C LEU A 922 19.75 8.87 17.76
N ASN A 923 19.14 9.77 16.99
CA ASN A 923 18.68 9.48 15.63
C ASN A 923 19.84 8.98 14.75
N LEU A 924 20.98 9.66 14.82
CA LEU A 924 22.21 9.26 14.14
C LEU A 924 22.66 7.85 14.55
N LEU A 925 22.63 7.56 15.85
CA LEU A 925 23.01 6.24 16.38
C LEU A 925 22.03 5.13 16.00
N VAL A 926 20.72 5.40 15.95
CA VAL A 926 19.68 4.47 15.50
C VAL A 926 20.00 3.99 14.09
N ASP A 927 20.32 4.91 13.19
CA ASP A 927 20.68 4.59 11.81
C ASP A 927 21.98 3.79 11.70
N ILE A 928 23.03 4.19 12.43
CA ILE A 928 24.32 3.47 12.43
C ILE A 928 24.14 2.05 12.97
N ILE A 929 23.47 1.88 14.12
CA ILE A 929 23.30 0.55 14.72
C ILE A 929 22.37 -0.34 13.89
N TYR A 930 21.34 0.23 13.25
CA TYR A 930 20.47 -0.51 12.35
C TYR A 930 21.24 -1.09 11.16
N LYS A 931 22.14 -0.28 10.57
CA LYS A 931 23.02 -0.72 9.47
C LYS A 931 24.02 -1.76 9.93
N LEU A 932 24.66 -1.57 11.08
CA LEU A 932 25.57 -2.57 11.64
C LEU A 932 24.85 -3.88 11.99
N TYR A 933 23.62 -3.79 12.50
CA TYR A 933 22.74 -4.92 12.72
C TYR A 933 22.50 -5.72 11.42
N LYS A 934 22.19 -5.05 10.31
CA LYS A 934 22.02 -5.68 8.99
C LYS A 934 23.31 -6.38 8.54
N ILE A 935 24.46 -5.72 8.64
CA ILE A 935 25.78 -6.32 8.33
C ILE A 935 25.97 -7.63 9.14
N HIS A 936 25.68 -7.60 10.44
CA HIS A 936 25.79 -8.76 11.31
C HIS A 936 24.78 -9.88 10.98
N GLN A 937 23.57 -9.55 10.52
CA GLN A 937 22.56 -10.53 10.09
C GLN A 937 23.00 -11.31 8.85
N TYR A 938 23.68 -10.64 7.91
CA TYR A 938 24.33 -11.29 6.77
C TYR A 938 25.59 -12.11 7.14
N LYS A 939 25.83 -12.35 8.43
CA LYS A 939 27.01 -13.05 8.99
C LYS A 939 28.35 -12.35 8.68
N MET A 940 28.33 -11.05 8.43
CA MET A 940 29.52 -10.26 8.10
C MET A 940 30.03 -9.48 9.30
N ILE A 941 31.28 -9.02 9.19
CA ILE A 941 32.02 -8.23 10.18
C ILE A 941 32.70 -7.09 9.41
N HIS A 942 32.52 -5.86 9.87
CA HIS A 942 33.07 -4.66 9.25
C HIS A 942 34.60 -4.57 9.40
N ARG A 943 35.14 -4.91 10.58
CA ARG A 943 36.57 -4.94 10.95
C ARG A 943 37.30 -3.59 11.02
N ASN A 944 36.84 -2.59 10.28
CA ASN A 944 37.40 -1.23 10.29
C ASN A 944 36.35 -0.15 10.61
N LEU A 945 35.45 -0.41 11.56
CA LEU A 945 34.36 0.52 11.88
C LEU A 945 34.91 1.69 12.72
N HIS A 946 34.76 2.92 12.23
CA HIS A 946 35.16 4.14 12.95
C HIS A 946 34.41 5.35 12.39
N ILE A 947 34.44 6.50 13.08
CA ILE A 947 33.67 7.68 12.67
C ILE A 947 34.02 8.16 11.24
N GLY A 948 35.29 8.04 10.83
CA GLY A 948 35.71 8.35 9.46
C GLY A 948 35.10 7.50 8.34
N ASN A 949 34.52 6.33 8.66
CA ASN A 949 33.82 5.47 7.71
C ASN A 949 32.30 5.63 7.78
N ILE A 950 31.79 6.55 8.59
CA ILE A 950 30.38 6.93 8.63
C ILE A 950 30.19 8.15 7.72
N LEU A 951 29.56 7.94 6.56
CA LEU A 951 29.29 9.00 5.58
C LEU A 951 27.86 9.52 5.71
N LEU A 952 27.64 10.79 5.40
CA LEU A 952 26.36 11.47 5.55
C LEU A 952 25.86 12.04 4.21
N SER A 953 24.69 11.58 3.77
CA SER A 953 23.93 12.10 2.63
C SER A 953 22.66 12.80 3.12
N LYS A 954 21.99 13.57 2.23
CA LYS A 954 20.92 14.54 2.58
C LYS A 954 19.88 14.00 3.58
N ASP A 955 19.50 12.72 3.43
CA ASP A 955 18.47 12.08 4.26
C ASP A 955 18.94 10.73 4.86
N LYS A 956 20.23 10.39 4.73
CA LYS A 956 20.69 8.99 4.80
C LYS A 956 22.14 8.87 5.32
N ILE A 957 22.37 8.08 6.37
CA ILE A 957 23.71 7.69 6.84
C ILE A 957 24.23 6.50 6.04
N VAL A 958 25.54 6.39 5.82
CA VAL A 958 26.18 5.26 5.14
C VAL A 958 27.31 4.72 6.00
N ILE A 959 27.40 3.40 6.15
CA ILE A 959 28.61 2.75 6.64
C ILE A 959 29.42 2.34 5.41
N SER A 960 30.55 3.01 5.20
CA SER A 960 31.45 2.78 4.06
C SER A 960 32.56 1.77 4.41
N ASP A 961 33.30 1.31 3.40
CA ASP A 961 34.50 0.46 3.57
C ASP A 961 34.29 -0.93 4.17
N ILE A 962 33.05 -1.43 4.10
CA ILE A 962 32.73 -2.81 4.46
C ILE A 962 33.52 -3.76 3.54
N GLY A 963 34.39 -4.59 4.11
CA GLY A 963 35.22 -5.52 3.32
C GLY A 963 36.37 -4.87 2.52
N LEU A 964 36.60 -3.56 2.64
CA LEU A 964 37.68 -2.83 1.96
C LEU A 964 38.84 -2.47 2.91
N TYR A 965 39.13 -3.33 3.89
CA TYR A 965 40.24 -3.15 4.83
C TYR A 965 41.55 -3.75 4.31
N GLY A 966 42.67 -3.28 4.87
CA GLY A 966 44.02 -3.76 4.60
C GLY A 966 44.54 -3.49 3.19
N LYS A 967 45.82 -3.85 2.97
CA LYS A 967 46.41 -3.77 1.63
C LYS A 967 45.82 -4.83 0.70
N ILE A 968 45.94 -4.61 -0.60
CA ILE A 968 45.49 -5.59 -1.59
C ILE A 968 46.49 -6.73 -1.81
N ASP A 969 47.77 -6.49 -1.55
CA ASP A 969 48.85 -7.46 -1.70
C ASP A 969 49.00 -8.39 -0.49
N ASP A 970 48.35 -8.08 0.63
CA ASP A 970 48.44 -8.87 1.85
C ASP A 970 47.75 -10.23 1.73
N MET A 971 48.41 -11.25 2.27
CA MET A 971 47.98 -12.66 2.28
C MET A 971 47.86 -13.22 3.71
N ASP A 972 48.28 -12.44 4.72
CA ASP A 972 48.30 -12.90 6.10
C ASP A 972 47.05 -12.42 6.84
N GLU A 973 46.11 -13.34 7.08
CA GLU A 973 44.87 -13.05 7.81
C GLU A 973 45.11 -12.70 9.30
N THR A 974 46.34 -12.87 9.81
CA THR A 974 46.73 -12.43 11.16
C THR A 974 47.12 -10.95 11.22
N ASN A 975 47.18 -10.26 10.08
CA ASN A 975 47.44 -8.83 10.06
C ASN A 975 46.23 -8.03 10.59
N ILE A 976 46.52 -7.21 11.59
CA ILE A 976 45.58 -6.34 12.26
C ILE A 976 45.59 -4.99 11.54
N TYR A 977 44.48 -4.68 10.89
CA TYR A 977 44.27 -3.40 10.21
C TYR A 977 43.17 -2.60 10.90
N GLY A 978 43.46 -1.34 11.21
CA GLY A 978 42.44 -0.48 11.77
C GLY A 978 42.97 0.86 12.27
N VAL A 979 42.09 1.59 12.91
CA VAL A 979 42.43 2.78 13.70
C VAL A 979 42.55 2.34 15.15
N MET A 980 43.77 2.32 15.71
CA MET A 980 44.11 1.66 16.98
C MET A 980 43.09 1.91 18.12
N PRO A 981 42.65 3.15 18.43
CA PRO A 981 41.60 3.40 19.43
C PRO A 981 40.27 2.67 19.23
N TYR A 982 39.91 2.32 18.00
CA TYR A 982 38.68 1.63 17.63
C TYR A 982 38.85 0.10 17.57
N VAL A 983 40.08 -0.42 17.62
CA VAL A 983 40.35 -1.85 17.54
C VAL A 983 40.19 -2.49 18.92
N ALA A 984 39.38 -3.55 18.98
CA ALA A 984 39.06 -4.25 20.22
C ALA A 984 40.30 -4.89 20.87
N PRO A 985 40.36 -4.97 22.22
CA PRO A 985 41.55 -5.43 22.94
C PRO A 985 41.93 -6.88 22.61
N GLU A 986 40.95 -7.76 22.37
CA GLU A 986 41.20 -9.14 21.97
C GLU A 986 41.83 -9.24 20.57
N VAL A 987 41.49 -8.30 19.67
CA VAL A 987 42.05 -8.23 18.33
C VAL A 987 43.47 -7.68 18.39
N LEU A 988 43.74 -6.66 19.21
CA LEU A 988 45.10 -6.16 19.45
C LEU A 988 46.02 -7.25 20.03
N LYS A 989 45.48 -8.20 20.78
CA LYS A 989 46.20 -9.39 21.27
C LYS A 989 46.42 -10.47 20.21
N GLY A 990 45.93 -10.29 18.98
CA GLY A 990 46.10 -11.21 17.87
C GLY A 990 44.96 -12.22 17.67
N LYS A 991 43.83 -12.09 18.37
CA LYS A 991 42.63 -12.89 18.05
C LYS A 991 41.95 -12.37 16.79
N LEU A 992 41.23 -13.25 16.10
CA LEU A 992 40.47 -12.90 14.90
C LEU A 992 39.34 -11.92 15.21
N TYR A 993 39.02 -11.06 14.24
CA TYR A 993 37.88 -10.16 14.33
C TYR A 993 36.56 -10.94 14.48
N THR A 994 35.72 -10.48 15.39
CA THR A 994 34.37 -11.01 15.62
C THR A 994 33.33 -9.89 15.51
N LYS A 995 32.04 -10.23 15.46
CA LYS A 995 30.95 -9.23 15.57
C LYS A 995 31.05 -8.40 16.86
N ALA A 996 31.56 -8.98 17.94
CA ALA A 996 31.78 -8.28 19.20
C ALA A 996 32.91 -7.23 19.11
N ALA A 997 33.87 -7.39 18.19
CA ALA A 997 34.90 -6.39 17.92
C ALA A 997 34.32 -5.15 17.20
N ASP A 998 33.34 -5.34 16.31
CA ASP A 998 32.59 -4.22 15.72
C ASP A 998 31.74 -3.49 16.78
N ILE A 999 31.19 -4.21 17.78
CA ILE A 999 30.49 -3.59 18.92
C ILE A 999 31.43 -2.73 19.77
N TYR A 1000 32.65 -3.19 20.01
CA TYR A 1000 33.69 -2.36 20.63
C TYR A 1000 33.95 -1.10 19.81
N SER A 1001 34.09 -1.24 18.49
CA SER A 1001 34.28 -0.10 17.59
C SER A 1001 33.11 0.90 17.65
N PHE A 1002 31.88 0.39 17.71
CA PHE A 1002 30.66 1.19 17.87
C PHE A 1002 30.64 1.98 19.18
N SER A 1003 31.17 1.43 20.27
CA SER A 1003 31.29 2.17 21.55
C SER A 1003 32.20 3.40 21.43
N MET A 1004 33.24 3.35 20.60
CA MET A 1004 34.14 4.49 20.36
C MET A 1004 33.47 5.54 19.48
N ILE A 1005 32.55 5.14 18.61
CA ILE A 1005 31.66 6.06 17.89
C ILE A 1005 30.68 6.72 18.86
N MET A 1006 30.09 5.97 19.81
CA MET A 1006 29.26 6.54 20.88
C MET A 1006 30.05 7.57 21.72
N TYR A 1007 31.28 7.23 22.13
CA TYR A 1007 32.17 8.15 22.84
C TYR A 1007 32.39 9.46 22.06
N PHE A 1008 32.68 9.35 20.77
CA PHE A 1008 32.88 10.50 19.90
C PHE A 1008 31.61 11.34 19.77
N ILE A 1009 30.43 10.74 19.58
CA ILE A 1009 29.15 11.46 19.48
C ILE A 1009 28.78 12.17 20.78
N ALA A 1010 29.07 11.57 21.93
CA ALA A 1010 28.79 12.17 23.23
C ALA A 1010 29.74 13.33 23.58
N THR A 1011 31.02 13.24 23.20
CA THR A 1011 32.06 14.16 23.67
C THR A 1011 32.57 15.13 22.62
N GLY A 1012 32.37 14.82 21.33
CA GLY A 1012 33.01 15.52 20.23
C GLY A 1012 34.50 15.22 20.05
N ARG A 1013 35.09 14.39 20.91
CA ARG A 1013 36.54 14.13 20.96
C ARG A 1013 36.86 12.76 20.40
N GLN A 1014 37.96 12.68 19.67
CA GLN A 1014 38.50 11.39 19.25
C GLN A 1014 38.95 10.57 20.48
N PRO A 1015 38.71 9.25 20.50
CA PRO A 1015 39.17 8.40 21.60
C PRO A 1015 40.70 8.41 21.67
N PHE A 1016 41.25 8.64 22.87
CA PHE A 1016 42.69 8.71 23.14
C PHE A 1016 43.45 9.83 22.39
N ALA A 1017 42.77 10.94 22.08
CA ALA A 1017 43.35 12.07 21.35
C ALA A 1017 44.57 12.72 22.04
N ASP A 1018 44.71 12.55 23.35
CA ASP A 1018 45.74 13.15 24.19
C ASP A 1018 47.05 12.35 24.27
N CYS A 1019 47.17 11.21 23.58
CA CYS A 1019 48.36 10.37 23.64
C CYS A 1019 48.83 9.85 22.27
N ALA A 1020 50.06 9.33 22.20
CA ALA A 1020 50.59 8.69 21.00
C ALA A 1020 49.87 7.36 20.73
N HIS A 1021 49.63 7.04 19.45
CA HIS A 1021 49.09 5.74 19.05
C HIS A 1021 50.26 4.76 18.80
N ASP A 1022 50.87 4.28 19.86
CA ASP A 1022 52.04 3.41 19.86
C ASP A 1022 51.76 2.07 20.59
N ASP A 1023 52.82 1.29 20.84
CA ASP A 1023 52.74 0.02 21.57
C ASP A 1023 52.28 0.19 23.03
N VAL A 1024 52.57 1.35 23.65
CA VAL A 1024 52.11 1.69 25.00
C VAL A 1024 50.60 1.87 25.02
N LEU A 1025 50.02 2.58 24.05
CA LEU A 1025 48.56 2.71 23.97
C LEU A 1025 47.89 1.36 23.71
N ALA A 1026 48.44 0.55 22.80
CA ALA A 1026 47.92 -0.79 22.53
C ALA A 1026 47.89 -1.66 23.81
N LEU A 1027 48.97 -1.66 24.59
CA LEU A 1027 49.04 -2.32 25.90
C LEU A 1027 48.00 -1.77 26.89
N ASN A 1028 47.86 -0.45 26.98
CA ASN A 1028 46.89 0.19 27.85
C ASN A 1028 45.45 -0.22 27.53
N ILE A 1029 45.08 -0.25 26.25
CA ILE A 1029 43.75 -0.69 25.80
C ILE A 1029 43.51 -2.15 26.22
N CYS A 1030 44.49 -3.02 25.99
CA CYS A 1030 44.44 -4.43 26.38
C CYS A 1030 44.34 -4.63 27.90
N ASN A 1031 44.93 -3.73 28.70
CA ASN A 1031 44.86 -3.72 30.16
C ASN A 1031 43.56 -3.08 30.71
N GLY A 1032 42.59 -2.76 29.84
CA GLY A 1032 41.29 -2.24 30.26
C GLY A 1032 41.23 -0.72 30.38
N ILE A 1033 42.27 0.02 30.00
CA ILE A 1033 42.20 1.48 29.94
C ILE A 1033 41.23 1.89 28.83
N ARG A 1034 40.39 2.88 29.12
CA ARG A 1034 39.38 3.44 28.21
C ARG A 1034 39.45 4.97 28.19
N PRO A 1035 38.95 5.64 27.15
CA PRO A 1035 38.89 7.10 27.11
C PRO A 1035 38.12 7.66 28.31
N LYS A 1036 38.65 8.73 28.91
CA LYS A 1036 37.98 9.40 30.04
C LYS A 1036 36.72 10.10 29.55
N ILE A 1037 35.59 9.84 30.21
CA ILE A 1037 34.31 10.54 30.00
C ILE A 1037 33.87 11.18 31.31
N ASN A 1038 33.48 12.46 31.25
CA ASN A 1038 32.84 13.13 32.37
C ASN A 1038 31.35 12.74 32.36
N GLU A 1039 30.87 12.07 33.41
CA GLU A 1039 29.48 11.58 33.49
C GLU A 1039 28.43 12.71 33.49
N LYS A 1040 28.84 13.97 33.62
CA LYS A 1040 27.96 15.14 33.42
C LYS A 1040 27.75 15.51 31.94
N ILE A 1041 28.52 14.93 31.02
CA ILE A 1041 28.46 15.22 29.58
C ILE A 1041 27.40 14.40 28.87
N ALA A 1042 27.12 13.19 29.36
CA ALA A 1042 26.17 12.26 28.74
C ALA A 1042 25.28 11.59 29.80
N PRO A 1043 24.02 11.28 29.46
CA PRO A 1043 23.09 10.60 30.34
C PRO A 1043 23.66 9.29 30.86
N LYS A 1044 23.36 8.94 32.11
CA LYS A 1044 23.90 7.73 32.73
C LYS A 1044 23.53 6.46 31.95
N CYS A 1045 22.29 6.31 31.51
CA CYS A 1045 21.84 5.18 30.69
C CYS A 1045 22.65 5.02 29.38
N TYR A 1046 23.03 6.14 28.75
CA TYR A 1046 23.88 6.16 27.58
C TYR A 1046 25.31 5.71 27.91
N VAL A 1047 25.88 6.26 28.97
CA VAL A 1047 27.24 5.93 29.44
C VAL A 1047 27.33 4.46 29.84
N ASP A 1048 26.30 3.92 30.51
CA ASP A 1048 26.25 2.52 30.93
C ASP A 1048 26.17 1.58 29.73
N LEU A 1049 25.37 1.90 28.70
CA LEU A 1049 25.33 1.13 27.46
C LEU A 1049 26.68 1.19 26.72
N MET A 1050 27.26 2.38 26.57
CA MET A 1050 28.58 2.56 25.96
C MET A 1050 29.65 1.73 26.70
N LYS A 1051 29.61 1.73 28.04
CA LYS A 1051 30.53 0.96 28.87
C LYS A 1051 30.36 -0.55 28.71
N LYS A 1052 29.13 -1.05 28.53
CA LYS A 1052 28.88 -2.46 28.19
C LYS A 1052 29.42 -2.83 26.81
N CYS A 1053 29.35 -1.93 25.84
CA CYS A 1053 29.85 -2.17 24.49
C CYS A 1053 31.38 -2.24 24.41
N TRP A 1054 32.13 -1.57 25.29
CA TRP A 1054 33.60 -1.59 25.30
C TRP A 1054 34.23 -2.53 26.33
N ASP A 1055 33.47 -3.48 26.88
CA ASP A 1055 33.96 -4.44 27.86
C ASP A 1055 35.20 -5.19 27.31
N SER A 1056 36.19 -5.44 28.14
CA SER A 1056 37.41 -6.15 27.73
C SER A 1056 37.12 -7.59 27.32
N ASN A 1057 36.11 -8.23 27.91
CA ASN A 1057 35.65 -9.53 27.49
C ASN A 1057 34.59 -9.38 26.36
N PRO A 1058 34.85 -9.90 25.15
CA PRO A 1058 33.90 -9.83 24.04
C PRO A 1058 32.54 -10.49 24.35
N ASP A 1059 32.50 -11.52 25.21
CA ASP A 1059 31.25 -12.24 25.54
C ASP A 1059 30.28 -11.43 26.41
N ASN A 1060 30.81 -10.42 27.12
CA ASN A 1060 30.00 -9.52 27.94
C ASN A 1060 29.34 -8.40 27.11
N ARG A 1061 29.78 -8.20 25.86
CA ARG A 1061 29.28 -7.12 25.01
C ARG A 1061 27.90 -7.50 24.46
N PRO A 1062 26.92 -6.58 24.49
CA PRO A 1062 25.61 -6.84 23.89
C PRO A 1062 25.74 -7.00 22.37
N ASN A 1063 24.89 -7.83 21.77
CA ASN A 1063 24.83 -7.95 20.31
C ASN A 1063 24.13 -6.72 19.68
N SER A 1064 24.24 -6.56 18.37
CA SER A 1064 23.67 -5.42 17.66
C SER A 1064 22.13 -5.33 17.75
N ILE A 1065 21.42 -6.43 17.99
CA ILE A 1065 19.96 -6.44 18.19
C ILE A 1065 19.61 -5.72 19.50
N LYS A 1066 20.23 -6.15 20.61
CA LYS A 1066 20.01 -5.57 21.93
C LYS A 1066 20.37 -4.09 21.97
N ILE A 1067 21.48 -3.70 21.33
CA ILE A 1067 21.89 -2.29 21.26
C ILE A 1067 20.87 -1.47 20.46
N LYS A 1068 20.41 -1.98 19.31
CA LYS A 1068 19.37 -1.32 18.49
C LYS A 1068 18.11 -1.08 19.31
N GLU A 1069 17.63 -2.09 20.05
CA GLU A 1069 16.47 -1.97 20.93
C GLU A 1069 16.68 -0.90 22.01
N MET A 1070 17.83 -0.92 22.71
CA MET A 1070 18.13 0.05 23.75
C MET A 1070 18.25 1.49 23.23
N ILE A 1071 18.94 1.72 22.11
CA ILE A 1071 19.09 3.06 21.52
C ILE A 1071 17.75 3.56 20.99
N TYR A 1072 16.92 2.69 20.43
CA TYR A 1072 15.57 3.05 19.99
C TYR A 1072 14.64 3.42 21.17
N LEU A 1073 14.76 2.72 22.29
CA LEU A 1073 14.07 3.09 23.54
C LEU A 1073 14.51 4.48 24.03
N PHE A 1074 15.83 4.77 24.00
CA PHE A 1074 16.34 6.11 24.33
C PHE A 1074 15.75 7.18 23.42
N TYR A 1075 15.72 6.93 22.10
CA TYR A 1075 15.16 7.85 21.11
C TYR A 1075 13.66 8.10 21.33
N LYS A 1076 12.87 7.04 21.51
CA LYS A 1076 11.41 7.13 21.74
C LYS A 1076 11.03 7.88 23.02
N SER A 1077 11.83 7.73 24.08
CA SER A 1077 11.56 8.44 25.34
C SER A 1077 11.67 9.97 25.19
N LEU A 1078 12.37 10.46 24.17
CA LEU A 1078 12.46 11.88 23.80
C LEU A 1078 11.39 12.37 22.80
N GLU A 1079 10.59 11.48 22.20
CA GLU A 1079 9.52 11.87 21.25
C GLU A 1079 8.17 12.16 21.91
N HIS A 1080 7.89 11.59 23.09
CA HIS A 1080 6.59 11.73 23.75
C HIS A 1080 6.47 13.09 24.45
N THR A 1081 5.69 14.03 23.88
CA THR A 1081 5.38 15.32 24.51
C THR A 1081 4.06 15.34 25.30
N GLY A 1082 3.44 14.19 25.54
CA GLY A 1082 2.25 14.08 26.40
C GLY A 1082 2.60 14.23 27.89
N ASP A 1083 1.73 14.90 28.65
CA ASP A 1083 1.87 15.20 30.09
C ASP A 1083 2.18 13.94 30.95
N CYS A 1084 3.46 13.57 31.12
CA CYS A 1084 3.92 12.67 32.20
C CYS A 1084 3.97 13.50 33.50
N GLN A 1085 2.84 14.06 33.95
CA GLN A 1085 2.78 14.89 35.16
C GLN A 1085 2.14 14.22 36.38
N LYS A 1086 1.72 12.95 36.34
CA LYS A 1086 0.96 12.37 37.49
C LYS A 1086 1.39 11.03 38.08
N THR A 1087 2.51 10.43 37.68
CA THR A 1087 3.09 9.28 38.43
C THR A 1087 4.62 9.24 38.31
N GLU A 1088 5.31 10.22 38.89
CA GLU A 1088 6.76 10.16 39.11
C GLU A 1088 7.10 9.03 40.10
N GLN A 1089 7.27 7.78 39.62
CA GLN A 1089 8.30 6.84 40.14
C GLN A 1089 8.41 5.49 39.42
N HIS A 1090 7.46 5.07 38.57
CA HIS A 1090 7.43 3.67 38.10
C HIS A 1090 7.45 3.40 36.58
N CYS A 1091 7.45 4.41 35.71
CA CYS A 1091 7.66 4.20 34.28
C CYS A 1091 9.16 4.27 33.92
N GLU A 1092 9.73 3.21 33.35
CA GLU A 1092 11.14 3.16 32.91
C GLU A 1092 11.43 4.22 31.83
N ASP A 1093 10.47 4.52 30.95
CA ASP A 1093 10.61 5.55 29.93
C ASP A 1093 10.72 6.96 30.52
N CYS A 1094 9.91 7.31 31.54
CA CYS A 1094 10.02 8.62 32.21
C CYS A 1094 11.35 8.73 33.01
N LYS A 1095 11.92 7.62 33.53
CA LYS A 1095 13.25 7.63 34.16
C LYS A 1095 14.39 7.84 33.15
N ILE A 1096 14.31 7.21 31.99
CA ILE A 1096 15.28 7.39 30.91
C ILE A 1096 15.22 8.83 30.42
N ARG A 1097 14.03 9.33 30.10
CA ARG A 1097 13.81 10.70 29.65
C ARG A 1097 14.38 11.72 30.63
N LYS A 1098 14.12 11.57 31.94
CA LYS A 1098 14.63 12.47 32.97
C LYS A 1098 16.16 12.53 32.99
N GLN A 1099 16.85 11.41 32.76
CA GLN A 1099 18.32 11.40 32.64
C GLN A 1099 18.82 12.21 31.44
N PHE A 1100 18.08 12.25 30.34
CA PHE A 1100 18.43 13.08 29.17
C PHE A 1100 18.12 14.56 29.41
N GLU A 1101 17.00 14.88 30.05
CA GLU A 1101 16.60 16.25 30.41
C GLU A 1101 17.53 16.88 31.47
N GLU A 1102 17.98 16.11 32.47
CA GLU A 1102 18.90 16.56 33.52
C GLU A 1102 20.33 16.82 33.00
N THR A 1103 20.72 16.24 31.87
CA THR A 1103 21.96 16.59 31.18
C THR A 1103 21.80 17.94 30.48
N ASN A 1104 22.45 18.99 31.00
CA ASN A 1104 22.51 20.34 30.42
C ASN A 1104 22.98 20.35 28.95
N ASP A 1105 22.05 20.16 28.01
CA ASP A 1105 22.31 20.16 26.56
C ASP A 1105 21.54 21.28 25.83
N HIS A 1106 20.86 22.18 26.55
CA HIS A 1106 20.07 23.26 25.94
C HIS A 1106 20.87 24.20 25.01
N GLU A 1107 22.22 24.20 25.03
CA GLU A 1107 23.03 25.11 24.21
C GLU A 1107 24.43 24.57 23.83
N ARG A 1108 24.60 23.28 23.46
CA ARG A 1108 25.88 22.86 22.85
C ARG A 1108 25.91 23.21 21.36
N ASN A 1109 26.47 24.38 21.07
CA ASN A 1109 26.76 24.83 19.71
C ASN A 1109 27.68 23.81 18.99
N PRO A 1110 27.38 23.37 17.75
CA PRO A 1110 28.27 22.54 16.93
C PRO A 1110 29.73 23.02 16.87
N LEU A 1111 29.99 24.34 16.89
CA LEU A 1111 31.34 24.93 16.98
C LEU A 1111 32.12 24.48 18.22
N SER A 1112 31.46 24.24 19.34
CA SER A 1112 32.12 23.75 20.56
C SER A 1112 32.65 22.33 20.40
N ILE A 1113 31.97 21.50 19.60
CA ILE A 1113 32.41 20.14 19.28
C ILE A 1113 33.59 20.18 18.32
N ILE A 1114 33.52 21.02 17.28
CA ILE A 1114 34.59 21.21 16.30
C ILE A 1114 35.86 21.73 16.99
N ASN A 1115 35.75 22.74 17.86
CA ASN A 1115 36.90 23.32 18.57
C ASN A 1115 37.56 22.35 19.56
N ASN A 1116 36.80 21.42 20.16
CA ASN A 1116 37.33 20.39 21.04
C ASN A 1116 38.23 19.36 20.32
N GLN A 1117 38.26 19.34 18.97
CA GLN A 1117 39.13 18.47 18.18
C GLN A 1117 40.55 19.03 17.98
N SER A 1118 40.84 20.26 18.40
CA SER A 1118 42.12 20.96 18.12
C SER A 1118 43.33 20.52 18.97
N THR A 1119 43.14 19.63 19.94
CA THR A 1119 44.19 19.20 20.91
C THR A 1119 44.63 17.75 20.69
N ILE A 1120 44.82 17.35 19.43
CA ILE A 1120 45.26 15.99 19.08
C ILE A 1120 46.80 15.90 19.21
N HIS A 1121 47.27 14.89 19.94
CA HIS A 1121 48.69 14.56 20.04
C HIS A 1121 49.27 14.31 18.65
N THR A 1122 50.46 14.83 18.34
CA THR A 1122 51.05 14.78 16.98
C THR A 1122 51.29 13.36 16.45
N GLN A 1123 51.41 12.39 17.35
CA GLN A 1123 51.56 10.96 17.03
C GLN A 1123 50.25 10.16 17.13
N ALA A 1124 49.11 10.82 17.36
CA ALA A 1124 47.79 10.19 17.27
C ALA A 1124 47.37 10.08 15.80
N ILE A 1125 47.04 8.87 15.35
CA ILE A 1125 46.70 8.57 13.96
C ILE A 1125 45.32 7.94 13.89
N TYR A 1126 44.41 8.64 13.21
CA TYR A 1126 43.00 8.25 13.02
C TYR A 1126 42.67 7.72 11.62
N THR A 1127 43.70 7.40 10.84
CA THR A 1127 43.58 6.72 9.55
C THR A 1127 43.96 5.25 9.70
N SER A 1128 43.22 4.36 9.05
CA SER A 1128 43.47 2.91 9.10
C SER A 1128 44.89 2.57 8.61
N ARG A 1129 45.61 1.73 9.37
CA ARG A 1129 46.98 1.28 9.08
C ARG A 1129 47.23 -0.13 9.64
N LEU A 1130 48.35 -0.74 9.25
CA LEU A 1130 48.82 -2.00 9.84
C LEU A 1130 49.25 -1.75 11.29
N LEU A 1131 48.70 -2.52 12.24
CA LEU A 1131 48.94 -2.36 13.67
C LEU A 1131 49.90 -3.40 14.26
N ASN A 1132 50.20 -4.48 13.53
CA ASN A 1132 51.11 -5.55 13.99
C ASN A 1132 52.43 -5.04 14.59
N PRO A 1133 53.11 -4.02 14.02
CA PRO A 1133 54.35 -3.50 14.62
C PRO A 1133 54.21 -3.01 16.08
N PHE A 1134 53.02 -2.59 16.49
CA PHE A 1134 52.73 -2.09 17.83
C PHE A 1134 52.20 -3.18 18.77
N THR A 1135 51.88 -4.37 18.26
CA THR A 1135 51.29 -5.47 19.04
C THR A 1135 52.23 -6.67 19.23
N ILE A 1136 53.45 -6.63 18.68
CA ILE A 1136 54.47 -7.70 18.74
C ILE A 1136 54.71 -8.21 20.17
N ASN A 1137 54.67 -7.32 21.16
CA ASN A 1137 54.95 -7.67 22.56
C ASN A 1137 53.70 -8.11 23.33
N LEU A 1138 52.49 -7.93 22.79
CA LEU A 1138 51.23 -8.25 23.46
C LEU A 1138 50.87 -9.73 23.33
N SER A 1139 51.17 -10.36 22.19
CA SER A 1139 50.90 -11.79 21.95
C SER A 1139 51.75 -12.73 22.80
N LYS A 1140 52.81 -12.22 23.45
CA LYS A 1140 53.69 -12.98 24.34
C LYS A 1140 53.24 -12.97 25.82
N CYS A 1141 52.26 -12.14 26.17
CA CYS A 1141 51.84 -11.93 27.57
C CYS A 1141 50.66 -12.80 28.03
N ASP A 1142 50.10 -13.66 27.16
CA ASP A 1142 49.05 -14.61 27.51
C ASP A 1142 49.61 -16.03 27.86
N ASN A 1143 50.94 -16.16 28.08
CA ASN A 1143 51.60 -17.37 28.63
C ASN A 1143 51.97 -17.22 30.10
#